data_AF-A0A9F5J2X2-F1
#
_entry.id   AF-A0A9F5J2X2-F1
#
_cell.length_a   1.000
_cell.length_b   1.000
_cell.length_c   1.000
_cell.angle_alpha   90.00
_cell.angle_beta   90.00
_cell.angle_gamma   90.00
#
_symmetry.space_group_name_H-M   'P 1'
#
loop_
_entity.id
_entity.type
_entity.pdbx_description
1 polymer ?
#
loop_
_entity_poly.entity_id
_entity_poly.type
_entity_poly.pdbx_seq_one_letter_code
_entity_poly.pdbx_strand_id
1 'polypeptide(L)'
;MNDLAIKRITNEIIKSPEDKREYRGLELANGIKAMLISDPTTDKSSATLDVHIGSLSDPLNISGLSHFCEHMLFLGTEKYPKENEYSQFLSEHGGSSNAFTSGEHTNYYFDVSHEHLEGALDRFAQFFLCPLFDESCKDREVNAVDSEHEKNLMNDSWRLFQLEKATGNPNHPFSKFGTGNKFTLETRPNQEGIDVRQELLKFHSTYYSSNLMAVCVLGRESLDELTSLVVKLFSEVKNKNVPLPEFPEHPFQEEHLRQLYKVVPIKDFRNLYVTFPIPDLQKYYKSNPGHYLGHLIGHEGPGSLLSELKAKGWVSTLVGGQKEGARGFMFFIINVDLTEEGLLHVEDIILHMFQYIQKLRTEGPQEWVFQECKDLNAVAFRFKDKERPRGYTSKLAGMLHYYPIEEVLAAEYLLEEFRPDLIEMVLDKLRPENVRVAIVSKTFEGKTDKKECWYGTQYKQEMISDEVIKKWQNADLNGKFKLPMKNEFIPTNFEIIPLEKDAPQYPTLIKDTAMCKLWFKQDDKFFLPKACLNFEFFSPFAYVDPLHCNMAYLYLELLKDSLNEYAYAAELAGLNYDLQNTIYGMYLSVKGYNDKQHILLRKIIEKMATFEVDEKRFEIIKEAYMRSLNNFRAEQPHEHAMYYLRLLMTEVAWTKNELKEALDDVTLPRLKAFISQLLSRLHIEALLHGNITKQAALGIMQMVEDTLIEHAHTKPLLPSQLVRYREVQLPDRGWFVYQQRNEVHNNCGIEIYYQTDMQSTSENMFLELFCQIISEPCFNTLRTKEQLGELLVVCVSLS
;
A
#
# COMPACT_ATOMS: atom_id res chain seq x y z
N MET A 1 -16.21 -0.37 41.57
CA MET A 1 -16.15 1.01 42.11
C MET A 1 -16.08 1.94 40.92
N ASN A 2 -16.90 2.99 40.85
CA ASN A 2 -16.83 3.97 39.76
C ASN A 2 -15.54 4.78 39.91
N ASP A 3 -14.56 4.52 39.06
CA ASP A 3 -13.32 5.31 38.99
C ASP A 3 -13.66 6.69 38.41
N LEU A 4 -13.33 7.75 39.16
CA LEU A 4 -13.57 9.14 38.77
C LEU A 4 -12.78 9.54 37.51
N ALA A 5 -11.74 8.78 37.14
CA ALA A 5 -10.96 8.99 35.94
C ALA A 5 -11.60 8.42 34.66
N ILE A 6 -12.70 7.67 34.76
CA ILE A 6 -13.41 7.08 33.63
C ILE A 6 -14.79 7.72 33.50
N LYS A 7 -15.07 8.34 32.35
CA LYS A 7 -16.37 8.95 32.03
C LYS A 7 -17.38 7.91 31.55
N ARG A 8 -16.96 6.99 30.69
CA ARG A 8 -17.83 5.97 30.09
C ARG A 8 -17.06 4.69 29.81
N ILE A 9 -17.73 3.54 30.01
CA ILE A 9 -17.23 2.22 29.63
C ILE A 9 -18.22 1.60 28.64
N THR A 10 -17.69 1.02 27.58
CA THR A 10 -18.43 0.26 26.56
C THR A 10 -17.84 -1.14 26.50
N ASN A 11 -18.61 -2.15 26.92
CA ASN A 11 -18.18 -3.56 26.86
C ASN A 11 -18.64 -4.29 25.60
N GLU A 12 -19.77 -3.87 25.01
CA GLU A 12 -20.33 -4.51 23.82
C GLU A 12 -19.70 -3.90 22.56
N ILE A 13 -18.53 -4.41 22.17
CA ILE A 13 -17.86 -4.04 20.91
C ILE A 13 -18.25 -5.05 19.83
N ILE A 14 -18.76 -4.56 18.70
CA ILE A 14 -19.14 -5.41 17.57
C ILE A 14 -17.87 -5.97 16.95
N LYS A 15 -17.65 -7.28 17.07
CA LYS A 15 -16.50 -8.00 16.50
C LYS A 15 -16.93 -9.15 15.61
N SER A 16 -15.99 -9.67 14.83
CA SER A 16 -16.22 -10.92 14.10
C SER A 16 -16.51 -12.07 15.07
N PRO A 17 -17.44 -12.99 14.75
CA PRO A 17 -17.64 -14.23 15.51
C PRO A 17 -16.38 -15.09 15.63
N GLU A 18 -15.47 -15.01 14.66
CA GLU A 18 -14.23 -15.80 14.63
C GLU A 18 -13.14 -15.19 15.51
N ASP A 19 -13.28 -13.92 15.91
CA ASP A 19 -12.27 -13.20 16.67
C ASP A 19 -12.26 -13.60 18.15
N LYS A 20 -11.16 -14.22 18.57
CA LYS A 20 -10.97 -14.69 19.95
C LYS A 20 -10.48 -13.61 20.90
N ARG A 21 -10.06 -12.45 20.40
CA ARG A 21 -9.63 -11.32 21.24
C ARG A 21 -10.82 -10.73 22.00
N GLU A 22 -10.57 -10.21 23.19
CA GLU A 22 -11.58 -9.49 23.97
C GLU A 22 -11.35 -7.99 23.87
N TYR A 23 -12.43 -7.22 23.91
CA TYR A 23 -12.39 -5.78 23.67
C TYR A 23 -13.14 -5.01 24.75
N ARG A 24 -12.62 -3.84 25.10
CA ARG A 24 -13.33 -2.85 25.91
C ARG A 24 -13.05 -1.45 25.40
N GLY A 25 -14.12 -0.72 25.18
CA GLY A 25 -14.11 0.70 24.87
C GLY A 25 -14.18 1.56 26.12
N LEU A 26 -13.46 2.68 26.15
CA LEU A 26 -13.49 3.64 27.25
C LEU A 26 -13.53 5.07 26.73
N GLU A 27 -14.15 5.96 27.49
CA GLU A 27 -13.92 7.39 27.41
C GLU A 27 -13.40 7.84 28.79
N LEU A 28 -12.18 8.36 28.86
CA LEU A 28 -11.60 8.87 30.09
C LEU A 28 -12.26 10.21 30.47
N ALA A 29 -12.14 10.60 31.75
CA ALA A 29 -12.68 11.87 32.25
C ALA A 29 -12.07 13.10 31.55
N ASN A 30 -10.84 12.99 31.03
CA ASN A 30 -10.17 14.02 30.23
C ASN A 30 -10.57 13.99 28.74
N GLY A 31 -11.47 13.09 28.31
CA GLY A 31 -12.00 13.05 26.95
C GLY A 31 -11.25 12.13 25.98
N ILE A 32 -10.18 11.45 26.41
CA ILE A 32 -9.51 10.43 25.57
C ILE A 32 -10.47 9.28 25.31
N LYS A 33 -10.62 8.91 24.05
CA LYS A 33 -11.26 7.65 23.66
C LYS A 33 -10.23 6.54 23.67
N ALA A 34 -10.52 5.41 24.30
CA ALA A 34 -9.60 4.28 24.32
C ALA A 34 -10.26 2.97 23.86
N MET A 35 -9.49 2.16 23.13
CA MET A 35 -9.83 0.77 22.81
C MET A 35 -8.79 -0.16 23.45
N LEU A 36 -9.25 -1.07 24.29
CA LEU A 36 -8.42 -2.09 24.94
C LEU A 36 -8.66 -3.43 24.26
N ILE A 37 -7.58 -4.17 24.01
CA ILE A 37 -7.61 -5.46 23.34
C ILE A 37 -6.83 -6.46 24.19
N SER A 38 -7.53 -7.43 24.77
CA SER A 38 -6.89 -8.53 25.49
C SER A 38 -6.72 -9.71 24.54
N ASP A 39 -5.46 -10.10 24.33
CA ASP A 39 -5.08 -11.28 23.55
C ASP A 39 -4.05 -12.09 24.35
N PRO A 40 -4.49 -13.06 25.18
CA PRO A 40 -3.60 -13.89 25.99
C PRO A 40 -2.56 -14.69 25.18
N THR A 41 -2.75 -14.81 23.86
CA THR A 41 -1.86 -15.57 22.97
C THR A 41 -0.83 -14.72 22.24
N THR A 42 -0.88 -13.38 22.37
CA THR A 42 0.03 -12.52 21.61
C THR A 42 1.47 -12.66 22.09
N ASP A 43 2.43 -12.72 21.16
CA ASP A 43 3.86 -12.68 21.50
C ASP A 43 4.33 -11.23 21.71
N LYS A 44 3.69 -10.28 21.02
CA LYS A 44 3.97 -8.85 21.14
C LYS A 44 2.73 -8.09 21.57
N SER A 45 2.87 -7.29 22.61
CA SER A 45 1.91 -6.25 22.97
C SER A 45 2.16 -5.01 22.11
N SER A 46 1.17 -4.12 22.03
CA SER A 46 1.27 -2.92 21.21
C SER A 46 0.41 -1.80 21.76
N ALA A 47 0.82 -0.56 21.52
CA ALA A 47 -0.06 0.58 21.73
C ALA A 47 0.09 1.63 20.62
N THR A 48 -0.92 2.49 20.52
CA THR A 48 -0.95 3.65 19.64
C THR A 48 -1.66 4.80 20.35
N LEU A 49 -1.21 6.02 20.07
CA LEU A 49 -2.00 7.22 20.28
C LEU A 49 -2.09 8.02 18.98
N ASP A 50 -3.31 8.36 18.59
CA ASP A 50 -3.61 9.20 17.44
C ASP A 50 -4.13 10.56 17.90
N VAL A 51 -3.46 11.64 17.49
CA VAL A 51 -3.88 13.03 17.73
C VAL A 51 -4.57 13.53 16.47
N HIS A 52 -5.82 14.01 16.59
CA HIS A 52 -6.62 14.54 15.48
C HIS A 52 -6.21 15.97 15.08
N ILE A 53 -4.90 16.20 14.95
CA ILE A 53 -4.27 17.39 14.39
C ILE A 53 -3.12 16.94 13.50
N GLY A 54 -2.95 17.59 12.35
CA GLY A 54 -1.84 17.34 11.43
C GLY A 54 -1.44 18.60 10.66
N SER A 55 -0.83 18.42 9.49
CA SER A 55 -0.21 19.48 8.67
C SER A 55 -1.17 20.55 8.16
N LEU A 56 -2.48 20.29 8.07
CA LEU A 56 -3.46 21.34 7.77
C LEU A 56 -3.54 22.40 8.86
N SER A 57 -3.05 22.11 10.06
CA SER A 57 -3.01 23.03 11.21
C SER A 57 -1.64 23.69 11.41
N ASP A 58 -0.66 23.45 10.53
CA ASP A 58 0.65 24.10 10.61
C ASP A 58 0.52 25.63 10.56
N PRO A 59 1.34 26.39 11.31
CA PRO A 59 1.43 27.83 11.14
C PRO A 59 1.78 28.20 9.70
N LEU A 60 1.15 29.25 9.15
CA LEU A 60 1.38 29.66 7.76
C LEU A 60 2.85 29.99 7.46
N ASN A 61 3.57 30.52 8.46
CA ASN A 61 4.99 30.86 8.37
C ASN A 61 5.94 29.70 8.70
N ILE A 62 5.45 28.55 9.16
CA ILE A 62 6.27 27.38 9.57
C ILE A 62 5.64 26.08 9.04
N SER A 63 5.78 25.88 7.74
CA SER A 63 5.31 24.68 7.04
C SER A 63 6.11 23.44 7.48
N GLY A 64 5.42 22.36 7.86
CA GLY A 64 5.99 21.12 8.38
C GLY A 64 6.13 21.06 9.90
N LEU A 65 5.59 22.03 10.67
CA LEU A 65 5.79 22.06 12.12
C LEU A 65 5.15 20.86 12.84
N SER A 66 3.98 20.39 12.41
CA SER A 66 3.36 19.18 12.96
C SER A 66 4.20 17.93 12.73
N HIS A 67 4.72 17.77 11.50
CA HIS A 67 5.62 16.67 11.14
C HIS A 67 6.94 16.76 11.92
N PHE A 68 7.50 17.95 12.08
CA PHE A 68 8.71 18.11 12.87
C PHE A 68 8.47 17.88 14.37
N CYS A 69 7.30 18.28 14.88
CA CYS A 69 6.87 17.95 16.23
C CYS A 69 6.82 16.43 16.43
N GLU A 70 6.32 15.68 15.44
CA GLU A 70 6.30 14.22 15.45
C GLU A 70 7.69 13.63 15.68
N HIS A 71 8.67 13.98 14.86
CA HIS A 71 10.05 13.52 15.00
C HIS A 71 10.62 13.81 16.38
N MET A 72 10.41 15.04 16.88
CA MET A 72 11.00 15.49 18.12
C MET A 72 10.45 14.79 19.38
N LEU A 73 9.25 14.19 19.33
CA LEU A 73 8.71 13.46 20.49
C LEU A 73 9.51 12.19 20.82
N PHE A 74 10.22 11.62 19.84
CA PHE A 74 11.07 10.44 20.06
C PHE A 74 12.38 10.76 20.78
N LEU A 75 12.75 12.05 20.90
CA LEU A 75 14.09 12.50 21.29
C LEU A 75 14.20 12.98 22.75
N GLY A 76 13.34 12.47 23.63
CA GLY A 76 13.44 12.65 25.07
C GLY A 76 12.32 13.47 25.72
N THR A 77 12.04 13.13 26.96
CA THR A 77 10.96 13.70 27.79
C THR A 77 11.49 14.01 29.19
N GLU A 78 10.77 14.78 30.01
CA GLU A 78 11.29 15.13 31.36
C GLU A 78 11.58 13.88 32.22
N LYS A 79 10.70 12.87 32.17
CA LYS A 79 10.87 11.62 32.93
C LYS A 79 11.95 10.70 32.34
N TYR A 80 12.13 10.73 31.02
CA TYR A 80 13.12 9.95 30.29
C TYR A 80 13.96 10.88 29.39
N PRO A 81 14.92 11.62 29.98
CA PRO A 81 15.61 12.71 29.28
C PRO A 81 16.72 12.25 28.34
N LYS A 82 17.12 10.98 28.41
CA LYS A 82 18.10 10.43 27.48
C LYS A 82 17.45 10.31 26.11
N GLU A 83 18.08 10.96 25.12
CA GLU A 83 17.57 11.14 23.75
C GLU A 83 16.99 9.86 23.13
N ASN A 84 17.73 8.76 23.13
CA ASN A 84 17.32 7.51 22.50
C ASN A 84 16.74 6.48 23.49
N GLU A 85 16.37 6.88 24.71
CA GLU A 85 15.87 5.94 25.74
C GLU A 85 14.67 5.11 25.27
N TYR A 86 13.76 5.75 24.53
CA TYR A 86 12.58 5.06 24.00
C TYR A 86 12.95 4.02 22.93
N SER A 87 13.71 4.43 21.92
CA SER A 87 14.15 3.54 20.83
C SER A 87 15.01 2.39 21.34
N GLN A 88 15.94 2.67 22.26
CA GLN A 88 16.79 1.66 22.88
C GLN A 88 15.95 0.66 23.69
N PHE A 89 15.01 1.14 24.52
CA PHE A 89 14.15 0.25 25.29
C PHE A 89 13.37 -0.71 24.39
N LEU A 90 12.81 -0.23 23.29
CA LEU A 90 12.09 -1.11 22.36
C LEU A 90 13.02 -2.14 21.72
N SER A 91 14.19 -1.72 21.24
CA SER A 91 15.18 -2.63 20.63
C SER A 91 15.61 -3.75 21.58
N GLU A 92 15.87 -3.43 22.85
CA GLU A 92 16.28 -4.39 23.89
C GLU A 92 15.19 -5.41 24.26
N HIS A 93 13.91 -5.10 23.97
CA HIS A 93 12.76 -5.91 24.36
C HIS A 93 11.94 -6.41 23.16
N GLY A 94 12.61 -6.62 22.02
CA GLY A 94 11.99 -7.21 20.81
C GLY A 94 10.89 -6.34 20.18
N GLY A 95 10.92 -5.04 20.44
CA GLY A 95 9.95 -4.06 19.99
C GLY A 95 10.41 -3.19 18.82
N SER A 96 9.50 -2.40 18.31
CA SER A 96 9.72 -1.42 17.24
C SER A 96 8.69 -0.30 17.33
N SER A 97 9.01 0.88 16.81
CA SER A 97 8.07 2.01 16.76
C SER A 97 8.13 2.75 15.43
N ASN A 98 7.08 3.50 15.13
CA ASN A 98 7.08 4.51 14.08
C ASN A 98 5.97 5.53 14.35
N ALA A 99 5.89 6.57 13.51
CA ALA A 99 4.78 7.50 13.46
C ALA A 99 4.54 7.99 12.02
N PHE A 100 3.45 8.73 11.81
CA PHE A 100 3.24 9.52 10.60
C PHE A 100 2.37 10.74 10.87
N THR A 101 2.58 11.79 10.06
CA THR A 101 1.77 13.01 10.04
C THR A 101 1.04 13.15 8.71
N SER A 102 -0.27 13.27 8.78
CA SER A 102 -1.17 13.50 7.64
C SER A 102 -1.73 14.93 7.65
N GLY A 103 -2.82 15.18 6.92
CA GLY A 103 -3.51 16.47 6.96
C GLY A 103 -4.14 16.76 8.33
N GLU A 104 -4.80 15.76 8.91
CA GLU A 104 -5.64 15.90 10.11
C GLU A 104 -5.20 15.04 11.28
N HIS A 105 -4.21 14.15 11.10
CA HIS A 105 -3.76 13.23 12.14
C HIS A 105 -2.24 13.20 12.27
N THR A 106 -1.77 13.02 13.50
CA THR A 106 -0.44 12.51 13.82
C THR A 106 -0.60 11.23 14.65
N ASN A 107 -0.16 10.10 14.11
CA ASN A 107 -0.37 8.77 14.68
C ASN A 107 0.96 8.17 15.13
N TYR A 108 1.08 7.81 16.41
CA TYR A 108 2.29 7.23 16.99
C TYR A 108 2.03 5.82 17.48
N TYR A 109 2.89 4.86 17.16
CA TYR A 109 2.65 3.47 17.49
C TYR A 109 3.92 2.66 17.75
N PHE A 110 3.78 1.63 18.59
CA PHE A 110 4.85 0.66 18.85
C PHE A 110 4.32 -0.75 19.07
N ASP A 111 5.20 -1.73 18.91
CA ASP A 111 5.05 -3.07 19.50
C ASP A 111 6.26 -3.40 20.39
N VAL A 112 6.08 -4.34 21.31
CA VAL A 112 7.11 -4.77 22.27
C VAL A 112 6.80 -6.20 22.72
N SER A 113 7.81 -6.97 23.16
CA SER A 113 7.58 -8.23 23.86
C SER A 113 6.52 -8.04 24.96
N HIS A 114 5.57 -8.97 25.06
CA HIS A 114 4.37 -8.77 25.87
C HIS A 114 4.64 -8.46 27.35
N GLU A 115 5.75 -8.94 27.90
CA GLU A 115 6.17 -8.75 29.31
C GLU A 115 6.59 -7.31 29.63
N HIS A 116 6.87 -6.50 28.60
CA HIS A 116 7.43 -5.15 28.74
C HIS A 116 6.45 -4.05 28.31
N LEU A 117 5.14 -4.37 28.19
CA LEU A 117 4.11 -3.41 27.78
C LEU A 117 4.09 -2.18 28.69
N GLU A 118 4.03 -2.35 30.01
CA GLU A 118 3.97 -1.21 30.94
C GLU A 118 5.19 -0.28 30.79
N GLY A 119 6.39 -0.85 30.66
CA GLY A 119 7.63 -0.07 30.53
C GLY A 119 7.74 0.70 29.21
N ALA A 120 7.24 0.13 28.11
CA ALA A 120 7.17 0.81 26.82
C ALA A 120 6.07 1.89 26.83
N LEU A 121 4.90 1.56 27.37
CA LEU A 121 3.73 2.45 27.40
C LEU A 121 3.96 3.65 28.31
N ASP A 122 4.66 3.50 29.43
CA ASP A 122 5.01 4.59 30.34
C ASP A 122 5.93 5.62 29.65
N ARG A 123 6.98 5.15 28.94
CA ARG A 123 7.86 6.01 28.13
C ARG A 123 7.09 6.71 27.01
N PHE A 124 6.24 5.97 26.31
CA PHE A 124 5.40 6.47 25.24
C PHE A 124 4.42 7.55 25.70
N ALA A 125 3.75 7.36 26.85
CA ALA A 125 2.81 8.33 27.40
C ALA A 125 3.45 9.71 27.65
N GLN A 126 4.75 9.75 27.97
CA GLN A 126 5.47 11.00 28.24
C GLN A 126 5.55 11.93 27.01
N PHE A 127 5.45 11.40 25.79
CA PHE A 127 5.42 12.19 24.55
C PHE A 127 4.28 13.22 24.58
N PHE A 128 3.17 12.86 25.23
CA PHE A 128 1.93 13.63 25.27
C PHE A 128 1.80 14.46 26.57
N LEU A 129 2.81 14.39 27.45
CA LEU A 129 2.84 15.10 28.73
C LEU A 129 3.86 16.23 28.74
N CYS A 130 5.15 15.89 28.62
CA CYS A 130 6.25 16.84 28.77
C CYS A 130 7.49 16.46 27.91
N PRO A 131 7.39 16.61 26.57
CA PRO A 131 8.55 16.48 25.69
C PRO A 131 9.57 17.62 25.92
N LEU A 132 10.86 17.31 25.79
CA LEU A 132 11.93 18.28 26.04
C LEU A 132 12.07 19.32 24.93
N PHE A 133 11.84 18.87 23.68
CA PHE A 133 12.21 19.60 22.46
C PHE A 133 13.62 20.19 22.60
N ASP A 134 14.61 19.35 22.94
CA ASP A 134 15.98 19.80 23.21
C ASP A 134 16.56 20.57 22.03
N GLU A 135 17.27 21.66 22.33
CA GLU A 135 17.78 22.60 21.32
C GLU A 135 18.77 21.92 20.37
N SER A 136 19.67 21.08 20.89
CA SER A 136 20.65 20.36 20.08
C SER A 136 20.00 19.23 19.27
N CYS A 137 18.99 18.57 19.82
CA CYS A 137 18.21 17.55 19.09
C CYS A 137 17.45 18.18 17.92
N LYS A 138 16.84 19.37 18.13
CA LYS A 138 16.15 20.13 17.07
C LYS A 138 17.10 20.43 15.91
N ASP A 139 18.27 20.98 16.21
CA ASP A 139 19.26 21.38 15.18
C ASP A 139 19.78 20.19 14.38
N ARG A 140 19.80 18.99 14.99
CA ARG A 140 20.16 17.75 14.29
C ARG A 140 18.99 17.20 13.49
N GLU A 141 17.85 16.96 14.12
CA GLU A 141 16.73 16.22 13.52
C GLU A 141 16.05 16.96 12.37
N VAL A 142 16.19 18.30 12.27
CA VAL A 142 15.75 19.04 11.09
C VAL A 142 16.42 18.55 9.80
N ASN A 143 17.65 18.01 9.87
CA ASN A 143 18.34 17.46 8.71
C ASN A 143 17.74 16.12 8.26
N ALA A 144 17.18 15.32 9.18
CA ALA A 144 16.45 14.10 8.84
C ALA A 144 15.16 14.44 8.05
N VAL A 145 14.41 15.46 8.49
CA VAL A 145 13.21 15.96 7.78
C VAL A 145 13.58 16.53 6.41
N ASP A 146 14.69 17.26 6.32
CA ASP A 146 15.21 17.77 5.05
C ASP A 146 15.56 16.64 4.07
N SER A 147 16.25 15.60 4.56
CA SER A 147 16.61 14.41 3.78
C SER A 147 15.38 13.63 3.31
N GLU A 148 14.32 13.55 4.12
CA GLU A 148 13.04 12.96 3.72
C GLU A 148 12.39 13.75 2.58
N HIS A 149 12.40 15.09 2.66
CA HIS A 149 11.91 15.93 1.58
C HIS A 149 12.74 15.77 0.30
N GLU A 150 14.08 15.75 0.41
CA GLU A 150 14.98 15.54 -0.72
C GLU A 150 14.73 14.21 -1.43
N LYS A 151 14.54 13.11 -0.68
CA LYS A 151 14.15 11.80 -1.21
C LYS A 151 12.87 11.90 -2.06
N ASN A 152 11.92 12.70 -1.61
CA ASN A 152 10.63 12.87 -2.26
C ASN A 152 10.66 13.87 -3.44
N LEU A 153 11.69 14.72 -3.53
CA LEU A 153 11.75 15.84 -4.49
C LEU A 153 11.62 15.40 -5.95
N MET A 154 12.27 14.27 -6.28
CA MET A 154 12.27 13.67 -7.62
C MET A 154 11.26 12.51 -7.75
N ASN A 155 10.41 12.28 -6.75
CA ASN A 155 9.37 11.26 -6.79
C ASN A 155 8.08 11.83 -7.40
N ASP A 156 7.61 11.25 -8.50
CA ASP A 156 6.45 11.75 -9.24
C ASP A 156 5.14 11.76 -8.45
N SER A 157 4.93 10.82 -7.53
CA SER A 157 3.71 10.78 -6.71
C SER A 157 3.64 11.97 -5.75
N TRP A 158 4.74 12.28 -5.07
CA TRP A 158 4.83 13.46 -4.19
C TRP A 158 4.70 14.78 -4.96
N ARG A 159 5.31 14.84 -6.14
CA ARG A 159 5.22 16.00 -7.05
C ARG A 159 3.78 16.27 -7.48
N LEU A 160 3.04 15.23 -7.86
CA LEU A 160 1.63 15.35 -8.26
C LEU A 160 0.72 15.66 -7.07
N PHE A 161 0.99 15.07 -5.90
CA PHE A 161 0.28 15.38 -4.66
C PHE A 161 0.40 16.87 -4.29
N GLN A 162 1.62 17.43 -4.27
CA GLN A 162 1.81 18.84 -3.95
C GLN A 162 1.30 19.76 -5.08
N LEU A 163 1.37 19.35 -6.35
CA LEU A 163 0.82 20.13 -7.47
C LEU A 163 -0.70 20.25 -7.40
N GLU A 164 -1.41 19.20 -7.02
CA GLU A 164 -2.87 19.24 -6.82
C GLU A 164 -3.24 20.27 -5.73
N LYS A 165 -2.47 20.31 -4.64
CA LYS A 165 -2.60 21.30 -3.56
C LYS A 165 -2.31 22.73 -4.04
N ALA A 166 -1.24 22.92 -4.81
CA ALA A 166 -0.78 24.22 -5.30
C ALA A 166 -1.70 24.84 -6.37
N THR A 167 -2.60 24.04 -6.96
CA THR A 167 -3.51 24.48 -8.04
C THR A 167 -4.96 24.63 -7.58
N GLY A 168 -5.23 24.47 -6.29
CA GLY A 168 -6.48 24.90 -5.64
C GLY A 168 -6.38 26.32 -5.08
N ASN A 169 -7.33 26.68 -4.21
CA ASN A 169 -7.35 27.97 -3.54
C ASN A 169 -6.09 28.13 -2.66
N PRO A 170 -5.19 29.09 -2.96
CA PRO A 170 -3.94 29.24 -2.22
C PRO A 170 -4.14 29.64 -0.76
N ASN A 171 -5.28 30.25 -0.42
CA ASN A 171 -5.62 30.63 0.95
C ASN A 171 -6.22 29.48 1.77
N HIS A 172 -6.62 28.39 1.11
CA HIS A 172 -7.18 27.23 1.79
C HIS A 172 -6.04 26.38 2.41
N PRO A 173 -6.17 25.87 3.66
CA PRO A 173 -5.11 25.08 4.32
C PRO A 173 -4.61 23.86 3.53
N PHE A 174 -5.43 23.32 2.63
CA PHE A 174 -5.04 22.24 1.71
C PHE A 174 -3.79 22.57 0.88
N SER A 175 -3.52 23.86 0.58
CA SER A 175 -2.36 24.31 -0.19
C SER A 175 -1.01 24.15 0.54
N LYS A 176 -1.03 23.93 1.85
CA LYS A 176 0.17 23.86 2.70
C LYS A 176 1.13 22.74 2.27
N PHE A 177 2.41 22.99 2.47
CA PHE A 177 3.49 22.02 2.33
C PHE A 177 3.69 21.30 3.66
N GLY A 178 3.21 20.06 3.75
CA GLY A 178 3.10 19.34 5.03
C GLY A 178 4.38 18.67 5.53
N THR A 179 5.32 18.35 4.65
CA THR A 179 6.58 17.69 5.06
C THR A 179 7.49 18.65 5.82
N GLY A 180 7.57 19.91 5.38
CA GLY A 180 8.63 20.81 5.81
C GLY A 180 9.99 20.44 5.23
N ASN A 181 10.97 21.31 5.44
CA ASN A 181 12.37 21.08 5.09
C ASN A 181 13.25 22.05 5.90
N LYS A 182 14.57 22.00 5.73
CA LYS A 182 15.51 22.87 6.46
C LYS A 182 15.25 24.36 6.20
N PHE A 183 14.73 24.72 5.03
CA PHE A 183 14.37 26.09 4.75
C PHE A 183 13.16 26.54 5.61
N THR A 184 12.09 25.76 5.68
CA THR A 184 10.85 26.14 6.39
C THR A 184 10.93 25.97 7.91
N LEU A 185 11.80 25.09 8.39
CA LEU A 185 11.90 24.69 9.80
C LEU A 185 13.12 25.28 10.53
N GLU A 186 14.09 25.84 9.81
CA GLU A 186 15.28 26.46 10.42
C GLU A 186 15.65 27.78 9.74
N THR A 187 15.91 27.77 8.43
CA THR A 187 16.50 28.93 7.73
C THR A 187 15.59 30.16 7.74
N ARG A 188 14.33 30.02 7.29
CA ARG A 188 13.35 31.10 7.27
C ARG A 188 12.94 31.52 8.69
N PRO A 189 12.62 30.60 9.63
CA PRO A 189 12.38 30.97 11.02
C PRO A 189 13.51 31.81 11.63
N ASN A 190 14.78 31.44 11.42
CA ASN A 190 15.93 32.21 11.91
C ASN A 190 15.99 33.61 11.29
N GLN A 191 15.71 33.74 9.99
CA GLN A 191 15.66 35.04 9.31
C GLN A 191 14.53 35.94 9.82
N GLU A 192 13.41 35.34 10.23
CA GLU A 192 12.24 36.04 10.77
C GLU A 192 12.30 36.25 12.29
N GLY A 193 13.37 35.78 12.96
CA GLY A 193 13.52 35.88 14.42
C GLY A 193 12.56 34.99 15.21
N ILE A 194 12.12 33.89 14.62
CA ILE A 194 11.21 32.91 15.22
C ILE A 194 12.02 31.85 15.96
N ASP A 195 11.72 31.65 17.24
CA ASP A 195 12.24 30.54 18.02
C ASP A 195 11.38 29.28 17.75
N VAL A 196 11.93 28.38 16.93
CA VAL A 196 11.25 27.14 16.51
C VAL A 196 10.98 26.21 17.69
N ARG A 197 11.84 26.18 18.70
CA ARG A 197 11.61 25.38 19.91
C ARG A 197 10.39 25.90 20.67
N GLN A 198 10.23 27.21 20.79
CA GLN A 198 9.03 27.80 21.39
C GLN A 198 7.78 27.52 20.55
N GLU A 199 7.88 27.54 19.23
CA GLU A 199 6.75 27.20 18.36
C GLU A 199 6.38 25.70 18.44
N LEU A 200 7.34 24.79 18.61
CA LEU A 200 7.08 23.37 18.92
C LEU A 200 6.35 23.21 20.26
N LEU A 201 6.86 23.84 21.32
CA LEU A 201 6.23 23.84 22.65
C LEU A 201 4.82 24.42 22.61
N LYS A 202 4.63 25.51 21.87
CA LYS A 202 3.33 26.17 21.68
C LYS A 202 2.38 25.31 20.85
N PHE A 203 2.86 24.65 19.80
CA PHE A 203 2.05 23.74 18.98
C PHE A 203 1.58 22.55 19.81
N HIS A 204 2.48 21.88 20.53
CA HIS A 204 2.14 20.79 21.46
C HIS A 204 1.20 21.25 22.57
N SER A 205 1.53 22.36 23.23
CA SER A 205 0.68 22.95 24.25
C SER A 205 -0.69 23.36 23.72
N THR A 206 -0.81 23.81 22.47
CA THR A 206 -2.11 24.20 21.89
C THR A 206 -2.93 22.98 21.47
N TYR A 207 -2.32 22.05 20.73
CA TYR A 207 -3.05 21.03 19.97
C TYR A 207 -3.00 19.62 20.56
N TYR A 208 -1.95 19.27 21.33
CA TYR A 208 -1.85 17.96 21.98
C TYR A 208 -2.71 17.95 23.24
N SER A 209 -4.01 18.03 23.03
CA SER A 209 -5.06 18.05 24.05
C SER A 209 -5.75 16.70 24.10
N SER A 210 -6.04 16.22 25.30
CA SER A 210 -6.64 14.90 25.52
C SER A 210 -7.99 14.71 24.80
N ASN A 211 -8.78 15.78 24.57
CA ASN A 211 -10.06 15.69 23.86
C ASN A 211 -9.93 15.40 22.35
N LEU A 212 -8.73 15.55 21.78
CA LEU A 212 -8.42 15.25 20.38
C LEU A 212 -7.62 13.94 20.23
N MET A 213 -7.51 13.16 21.31
CA MET A 213 -6.68 11.96 21.33
C MET A 213 -7.53 10.69 21.42
N ALA A 214 -7.08 9.68 20.68
CA ALA A 214 -7.56 8.31 20.79
C ALA A 214 -6.39 7.36 21.04
N VAL A 215 -6.57 6.42 21.97
CA VAL A 215 -5.54 5.45 22.37
C VAL A 215 -6.03 4.03 22.09
N CYS A 216 -5.17 3.18 21.55
CA CYS A 216 -5.44 1.75 21.45
C CYS A 216 -4.32 0.97 22.14
N VAL A 217 -4.65 0.03 23.03
CA VAL A 217 -3.66 -0.81 23.74
C VAL A 217 -4.05 -2.28 23.61
N LEU A 218 -3.09 -3.09 23.18
CA LEU A 218 -3.20 -4.55 23.04
C LEU A 218 -2.15 -5.22 23.93
N GLY A 219 -2.59 -6.14 24.78
CA GLY A 219 -1.70 -6.92 25.66
C GLY A 219 -2.26 -8.29 26.04
N ARG A 220 -1.50 -9.05 26.83
CA ARG A 220 -1.95 -10.32 27.40
C ARG A 220 -2.80 -10.12 28.65
N GLU A 221 -2.61 -8.98 29.30
CA GLU A 221 -3.31 -8.54 30.49
C GLU A 221 -4.83 -8.57 30.25
N SER A 222 -5.57 -8.81 31.33
CA SER A 222 -7.03 -8.74 31.32
C SER A 222 -7.51 -7.32 30.98
N LEU A 223 -8.74 -7.19 30.51
CA LEU A 223 -9.33 -5.88 30.22
C LEU A 223 -9.33 -4.94 31.45
N ASP A 224 -9.43 -5.48 32.67
CA ASP A 224 -9.40 -4.69 33.91
C ASP A 224 -7.97 -4.18 34.24
N GLU A 225 -6.95 -5.00 34.01
CA GLU A 225 -5.54 -4.60 34.14
C GLU A 225 -5.17 -3.55 33.09
N LEU A 226 -5.55 -3.77 31.83
CA LEU A 226 -5.37 -2.78 30.75
C LEU A 226 -6.11 -1.47 31.02
N THR A 227 -7.32 -1.54 31.60
CA THR A 227 -8.07 -0.35 32.02
C THR A 227 -7.29 0.43 33.06
N SER A 228 -6.79 -0.26 34.10
CA SER A 228 -6.00 0.35 35.17
C SER A 228 -4.71 0.97 34.64
N LEU A 229 -4.03 0.29 33.71
CA LEU A 229 -2.80 0.77 33.09
C LEU A 229 -3.03 2.04 32.25
N VAL A 230 -4.07 2.06 31.42
CA VAL A 230 -4.41 3.24 30.60
C VAL A 230 -4.84 4.42 31.46
N VAL A 231 -5.67 4.19 32.49
CA VAL A 231 -6.06 5.24 33.43
C VAL A 231 -4.83 5.82 34.13
N LYS A 232 -3.93 4.96 34.62
CA LYS A 232 -2.70 5.39 35.31
C LYS A 232 -1.83 6.30 34.44
N LEU A 233 -1.67 5.99 33.16
CA LEU A 233 -0.69 6.66 32.30
C LEU A 233 -1.25 7.82 31.47
N PHE A 234 -2.55 7.81 31.13
CA PHE A 234 -3.13 8.79 30.19
C PHE A 234 -4.16 9.72 30.83
N SER A 235 -4.62 9.48 32.07
CA SER A 235 -5.57 10.39 32.74
C SER A 235 -4.97 11.76 33.07
N GLU A 236 -3.63 11.85 33.18
CA GLU A 236 -2.90 13.09 33.45
C GLU A 236 -2.76 14.01 32.23
N VAL A 237 -3.03 13.51 31.00
CA VAL A 237 -2.99 14.34 29.80
C VAL A 237 -4.05 15.45 29.92
N LYS A 238 -3.61 16.69 29.77
CA LYS A 238 -4.45 17.87 29.98
C LYS A 238 -5.50 18.01 28.88
N ASN A 239 -6.76 18.16 29.30
CA ASN A 239 -7.83 18.58 28.41
C ASN A 239 -7.85 20.11 28.28
N LYS A 240 -7.55 20.58 27.08
CA LYS A 240 -7.53 22.01 26.72
C LYS A 240 -8.79 22.42 25.95
N ASN A 241 -9.71 21.48 25.74
CA ASN A 241 -10.99 21.64 25.02
C ASN A 241 -10.79 22.29 23.65
N VAL A 242 -9.81 21.80 22.91
CA VAL A 242 -9.47 22.33 21.58
C VAL A 242 -10.61 21.99 20.63
N PRO A 243 -11.19 22.96 19.92
CA PRO A 243 -12.17 22.67 18.89
C PRO A 243 -11.49 21.92 17.76
N LEU A 244 -12.13 20.85 17.28
CA LEU A 244 -11.62 20.09 16.15
C LEU A 244 -11.66 20.96 14.89
N PRO A 245 -10.56 21.06 14.11
CA PRO A 245 -10.58 21.80 12.86
C PRO A 245 -11.58 21.21 11.86
N GLU A 246 -12.28 22.10 11.14
CA GLU A 246 -13.19 21.75 10.06
C GLU A 246 -12.89 22.65 8.86
N PHE A 247 -13.03 22.09 7.66
CA PHE A 247 -12.73 22.74 6.38
C PHE A 247 -13.96 22.65 5.46
N PRO A 248 -15.07 23.33 5.79
CA PRO A 248 -16.33 23.21 5.03
C PRO A 248 -16.26 23.81 3.63
N GLU A 249 -15.33 24.73 3.39
CA GLU A 249 -15.07 25.29 2.06
C GLU A 249 -14.17 24.33 1.27
N HIS A 250 -14.62 23.88 0.11
CA HIS A 250 -13.84 23.01 -0.75
C HIS A 250 -12.58 23.74 -1.28
N PRO A 251 -11.38 23.12 -1.34
CA PRO A 251 -10.18 23.77 -1.87
C PRO A 251 -10.27 24.14 -3.37
N PHE A 252 -11.17 23.49 -4.11
CA PHE A 252 -11.49 23.80 -5.51
C PHE A 252 -12.84 24.52 -5.59
N GLN A 253 -12.78 25.84 -5.77
CA GLN A 253 -13.89 26.73 -6.09
C GLN A 253 -14.07 26.85 -7.63
N GLU A 254 -15.10 27.57 -8.10
CA GLU A 254 -15.49 27.70 -9.52
C GLU A 254 -14.31 28.00 -10.46
N GLU A 255 -13.42 28.92 -10.09
CA GLU A 255 -12.24 29.32 -10.87
C GLU A 255 -11.19 28.20 -11.02
N HIS A 256 -11.27 27.17 -10.18
CA HIS A 256 -10.41 26.00 -10.19
C HIS A 256 -11.02 24.83 -10.96
N LEU A 257 -12.27 24.95 -11.44
CA LEU A 257 -12.96 23.93 -12.24
C LEU A 257 -12.82 24.23 -13.73
N ARG A 258 -13.06 23.22 -14.56
CA ARG A 258 -12.81 23.25 -16.01
C ARG A 258 -11.36 23.62 -16.35
N GLN A 259 -10.44 23.20 -15.48
CA GLN A 259 -9.01 23.43 -15.63
C GLN A 259 -8.32 22.18 -16.17
N LEU A 260 -7.40 22.39 -17.11
CA LEU A 260 -6.49 21.39 -17.67
C LEU A 260 -5.05 21.69 -17.22
N TYR A 261 -4.38 20.67 -16.69
CA TYR A 261 -2.99 20.72 -16.27
C TYR A 261 -2.16 19.79 -17.16
N LYS A 262 -1.10 20.31 -17.78
CA LYS A 262 -0.13 19.52 -18.56
C LYS A 262 1.17 19.48 -17.79
N VAL A 263 1.61 18.29 -17.36
CA VAL A 263 2.67 18.12 -16.36
C VAL A 263 3.81 17.28 -16.92
N VAL A 264 5.05 17.70 -16.66
CA VAL A 264 6.25 16.94 -17.04
C VAL A 264 6.68 16.05 -15.87
N PRO A 265 6.64 14.71 -16.04
CA PRO A 265 7.11 13.77 -15.01
C PRO A 265 8.64 13.66 -15.00
N ILE A 266 9.19 13.07 -13.93
CA ILE A 266 10.59 12.64 -13.84
C ILE A 266 10.78 11.32 -14.58
N LYS A 267 9.99 10.29 -14.23
CA LYS A 267 9.92 9.02 -14.96
C LYS A 267 9.22 9.21 -16.31
N ASP A 268 9.50 8.34 -17.27
CA ASP A 268 8.75 8.26 -18.51
C ASP A 268 7.49 7.41 -18.31
N PHE A 269 6.42 8.07 -17.89
CA PHE A 269 5.08 7.50 -17.85
C PHE A 269 4.06 8.51 -18.36
N ARG A 270 2.88 8.00 -18.71
CA ARG A 270 1.79 8.77 -19.25
C ARG A 270 0.54 8.45 -18.45
N ASN A 271 -0.01 9.44 -17.76
CA ASN A 271 -1.24 9.27 -16.96
C ASN A 271 -2.21 10.40 -17.24
N LEU A 272 -3.49 10.09 -17.10
CA LEU A 272 -4.60 11.05 -17.06
C LEU A 272 -5.27 10.96 -15.69
N TYR A 273 -5.38 12.10 -15.01
CA TYR A 273 -6.09 12.25 -13.76
C TYR A 273 -7.33 13.11 -13.98
N VAL A 274 -8.50 12.56 -13.68
CA VAL A 274 -9.78 13.30 -13.73
C VAL A 274 -10.33 13.39 -12.32
N THR A 275 -10.52 14.60 -11.82
CA THR A 275 -10.90 14.86 -10.43
C THR A 275 -12.15 15.72 -10.36
N PHE A 276 -13.08 15.35 -9.48
CA PHE A 276 -14.28 16.11 -9.16
C PHE A 276 -14.28 16.50 -7.67
N PRO A 277 -14.57 17.76 -7.33
CA PRO A 277 -14.83 18.15 -5.94
C PRO A 277 -16.16 17.56 -5.47
N ILE A 278 -16.18 16.91 -4.31
CA ILE A 278 -17.40 16.36 -3.70
C ILE A 278 -17.49 16.79 -2.22
N PRO A 279 -18.70 16.88 -1.64
CA PRO A 279 -18.82 17.09 -0.20
C PRO A 279 -18.24 15.92 0.57
N ASP A 280 -17.88 16.16 1.83
CA ASP A 280 -17.48 15.10 2.75
C ASP A 280 -18.58 14.03 2.91
N LEU A 281 -18.23 12.78 2.58
CA LEU A 281 -19.10 11.61 2.61
C LEU A 281 -18.93 10.77 3.88
N GLN A 282 -17.99 11.10 4.77
CA GLN A 282 -17.66 10.28 5.95
C GLN A 282 -18.88 10.03 6.84
N LYS A 283 -19.74 11.03 7.04
CA LYS A 283 -20.98 10.89 7.82
C LYS A 283 -22.00 9.89 7.24
N TYR A 284 -21.83 9.49 5.97
CA TYR A 284 -22.69 8.53 5.28
C TYR A 284 -22.12 7.11 5.23
N TYR A 285 -21.11 6.80 6.06
CA TYR A 285 -20.39 5.50 6.08
C TYR A 285 -21.29 4.26 6.08
N LYS A 286 -22.46 4.31 6.73
CA LYS A 286 -23.45 3.21 6.77
C LYS A 286 -24.03 2.83 5.40
N SER A 287 -24.05 3.78 4.46
CA SER A 287 -24.55 3.59 3.09
C SER A 287 -23.46 3.68 2.01
N ASN A 288 -22.35 4.34 2.34
CA ASN A 288 -21.14 4.52 1.53
C ASN A 288 -21.38 4.77 0.02
N PRO A 289 -22.06 5.87 -0.36
CA PRO A 289 -22.42 6.15 -1.76
C PRO A 289 -21.19 6.32 -2.67
N GLY A 290 -20.07 6.82 -2.14
CA GLY A 290 -18.82 6.96 -2.89
C GLY A 290 -18.17 5.61 -3.19
N HIS A 291 -18.21 4.65 -2.26
CA HIS A 291 -17.76 3.27 -2.52
C HIS A 291 -18.63 2.58 -3.57
N TYR A 292 -19.96 2.72 -3.51
CA TYR A 292 -20.87 2.18 -4.52
C TYR A 292 -20.52 2.67 -5.93
N LEU A 293 -20.31 3.98 -6.10
CA LEU A 293 -19.94 4.56 -7.40
C LEU A 293 -18.51 4.16 -7.82
N GLY A 294 -17.57 4.09 -6.88
CA GLY A 294 -16.22 3.62 -7.14
C GLY A 294 -16.19 2.18 -7.64
N HIS A 295 -16.96 1.28 -7.01
CA HIS A 295 -17.11 -0.11 -7.45
C HIS A 295 -17.59 -0.23 -8.90
N LEU A 296 -18.53 0.62 -9.32
CA LEU A 296 -19.06 0.59 -10.69
C LEU A 296 -18.15 1.27 -11.71
N ILE A 297 -17.61 2.46 -11.40
CA ILE A 297 -16.76 3.24 -12.32
C ILE A 297 -15.37 2.60 -12.46
N GLY A 298 -14.85 2.07 -11.36
CA GLY A 298 -13.59 1.33 -11.29
C GLY A 298 -13.69 -0.15 -11.68
N HIS A 299 -14.86 -0.64 -12.12
CA HIS A 299 -15.05 -2.04 -12.44
C HIS A 299 -14.16 -2.49 -13.62
N GLU A 300 -13.55 -3.67 -13.53
CA GLU A 300 -12.62 -4.16 -14.55
C GLU A 300 -13.12 -5.37 -15.36
N GLY A 301 -14.32 -5.87 -15.05
CA GLY A 301 -14.97 -6.95 -15.81
C GLY A 301 -15.71 -6.49 -17.08
N PRO A 302 -16.36 -7.42 -17.79
CA PRO A 302 -16.98 -7.17 -19.10
C PRO A 302 -18.01 -6.04 -19.11
N GLY A 303 -17.95 -5.18 -20.13
CA GLY A 303 -18.88 -4.06 -20.30
C GLY A 303 -18.53 -2.81 -19.47
N SER A 304 -17.43 -2.84 -18.71
CA SER A 304 -16.97 -1.71 -17.93
C SER A 304 -16.33 -0.60 -18.76
N LEU A 305 -16.09 0.53 -18.11
CA LEU A 305 -15.32 1.64 -18.67
C LEU A 305 -13.90 1.20 -19.08
N LEU A 306 -13.20 0.47 -18.21
CA LEU A 306 -11.84 0.00 -18.50
C LEU A 306 -11.81 -0.93 -19.71
N SER A 307 -12.78 -1.85 -19.83
CA SER A 307 -12.86 -2.82 -20.93
C SER A 307 -12.86 -2.14 -22.31
N GLU A 308 -13.73 -1.14 -22.53
CA GLU A 308 -13.78 -0.42 -23.82
C GLU A 308 -12.52 0.42 -24.05
N LEU A 309 -11.98 1.08 -23.02
CA LEU A 309 -10.76 1.88 -23.17
C LEU A 309 -9.53 1.00 -23.49
N LYS A 310 -9.44 -0.21 -22.91
CA LYS A 310 -8.42 -1.22 -23.26
C LYS A 310 -8.62 -1.78 -24.66
N ALA A 311 -9.85 -2.06 -25.07
CA ALA A 311 -10.15 -2.54 -26.42
C ALA A 311 -9.75 -1.51 -27.50
N LYS A 312 -9.98 -0.22 -27.24
CA LYS A 312 -9.49 0.87 -28.06
C LYS A 312 -7.97 1.04 -28.01
N GLY A 313 -7.29 0.42 -27.05
CA GLY A 313 -5.84 0.46 -26.89
C GLY A 313 -5.36 1.80 -26.36
N TRP A 314 -6.20 2.49 -25.59
CA TRP A 314 -5.90 3.83 -25.07
C TRP A 314 -5.32 3.80 -23.66
N VAL A 315 -5.72 2.82 -22.85
CA VAL A 315 -5.29 2.66 -21.44
C VAL A 315 -5.00 1.19 -21.14
N SER A 316 -4.36 0.91 -20.00
CA SER A 316 -4.11 -0.46 -19.52
C SER A 316 -4.79 -0.74 -18.18
N THR A 317 -4.92 0.28 -17.33
CA THR A 317 -5.38 0.26 -15.94
C THR A 317 -6.28 1.46 -15.67
N LEU A 318 -7.18 1.32 -14.69
CA LEU A 318 -8.07 2.40 -14.25
C LEU A 318 -8.30 2.32 -12.75
N VAL A 319 -8.27 3.47 -12.08
CA VAL A 319 -8.65 3.61 -10.67
C VAL A 319 -9.79 4.62 -10.58
N GLY A 320 -10.93 4.21 -10.06
CA GLY A 320 -12.12 5.04 -9.91
C GLY A 320 -12.72 4.98 -8.52
N GLY A 321 -13.07 6.12 -7.92
CA GLY A 321 -13.73 6.16 -6.62
C GLY A 321 -13.51 7.43 -5.83
N GLN A 322 -14.01 7.42 -4.58
CA GLN A 322 -13.79 8.51 -3.65
C GLN A 322 -12.34 8.53 -3.15
N LYS A 323 -11.81 9.73 -2.93
CA LYS A 323 -10.49 10.01 -2.38
C LYS A 323 -10.65 10.99 -1.22
N GLU A 324 -9.97 10.69 -0.12
CA GLU A 324 -10.00 11.51 1.09
C GLU A 324 -9.46 12.92 0.85
N GLY A 325 -10.06 13.89 1.56
CA GLY A 325 -9.62 15.28 1.61
C GLY A 325 -9.30 15.67 3.04
N ALA A 326 -10.29 16.27 3.71
CA ALA A 326 -10.30 16.55 5.14
C ALA A 326 -11.76 16.67 5.63
N ARG A 327 -12.01 16.84 6.93
CA ARG A 327 -13.36 17.12 7.44
C ARG A 327 -13.98 18.32 6.72
N GLY A 328 -15.05 18.07 5.97
CA GLY A 328 -15.76 19.08 5.18
C GLY A 328 -15.61 18.96 3.66
N PHE A 329 -14.57 18.28 3.13
CA PHE A 329 -14.43 18.07 1.69
C PHE A 329 -13.76 16.73 1.32
N MET A 330 -14.15 16.19 0.16
CA MET A 330 -13.54 15.00 -0.44
C MET A 330 -13.42 15.16 -1.96
N PHE A 331 -12.79 14.19 -2.63
CA PHE A 331 -12.68 14.16 -4.08
C PHE A 331 -13.27 12.87 -4.64
N PHE A 332 -13.73 12.91 -5.90
CA PHE A 332 -13.96 11.70 -6.68
C PHE A 332 -12.97 11.69 -7.85
N ILE A 333 -12.29 10.57 -8.09
CA ILE A 333 -11.25 10.45 -9.11
C ILE A 333 -11.57 9.36 -10.12
N ILE A 334 -11.10 9.56 -11.35
CA ILE A 334 -11.00 8.54 -12.40
C ILE A 334 -9.63 8.71 -13.06
N ASN A 335 -8.70 7.84 -12.69
CA ASN A 335 -7.31 7.91 -13.14
C ASN A 335 -6.99 6.73 -14.05
N VAL A 336 -6.25 6.97 -15.13
CA VAL A 336 -5.82 5.93 -16.07
C VAL A 336 -4.37 6.16 -16.48
N ASP A 337 -3.64 5.08 -16.76
CA ASP A 337 -2.44 5.18 -17.58
C ASP A 337 -2.82 5.37 -19.05
N LEU A 338 -1.88 5.88 -19.86
CA LEU A 338 -2.09 6.14 -21.26
C LEU A 338 -1.07 5.37 -22.11
N THR A 339 -1.55 4.76 -23.18
CA THR A 339 -0.71 4.33 -24.31
C THR A 339 -0.26 5.55 -25.12
N GLU A 340 0.60 5.35 -26.12
CA GLU A 340 0.94 6.41 -27.09
C GLU A 340 -0.31 6.95 -27.77
N GLU A 341 -1.19 6.06 -28.24
CA GLU A 341 -2.48 6.42 -28.83
C GLU A 341 -3.43 7.08 -27.83
N GLY A 342 -3.47 6.59 -26.58
CA GLY A 342 -4.31 7.17 -25.53
C GLY A 342 -3.95 8.63 -25.23
N LEU A 343 -2.67 8.98 -25.29
CA LEU A 343 -2.22 10.36 -25.12
C LEU A 343 -2.77 11.31 -26.20
N LEU A 344 -3.01 10.80 -27.41
CA LEU A 344 -3.60 11.58 -28.51
C LEU A 344 -5.13 11.67 -28.43
N HIS A 345 -5.76 10.79 -27.65
CA HIS A 345 -7.22 10.65 -27.55
C HIS A 345 -7.77 11.01 -26.16
N VAL A 346 -7.07 11.85 -25.39
CA VAL A 346 -7.50 12.24 -24.02
C VAL A 346 -8.93 12.78 -23.99
N GLU A 347 -9.31 13.63 -24.96
CA GLU A 347 -10.67 14.18 -25.01
C GLU A 347 -11.74 13.10 -25.20
N ASP A 348 -11.44 12.08 -26.01
CA ASP A 348 -12.35 10.96 -26.27
C ASP A 348 -12.38 9.98 -25.10
N ILE A 349 -11.26 9.76 -24.41
CA ILE A 349 -11.22 8.98 -23.16
C ILE A 349 -12.15 9.62 -22.13
N ILE A 350 -12.05 10.93 -21.91
CA ILE A 350 -12.92 11.67 -20.97
C ILE A 350 -14.37 11.63 -21.43
N LEU A 351 -14.65 11.71 -22.73
CA LEU A 351 -16.00 11.51 -23.25
C LEU A 351 -16.54 10.13 -22.85
N HIS A 352 -15.76 9.06 -22.99
CA HIS A 352 -16.17 7.71 -22.59
C HIS A 352 -16.41 7.59 -21.08
N MET A 353 -15.62 8.30 -20.25
CA MET A 353 -15.89 8.41 -18.80
C MET A 353 -17.28 9.01 -18.56
N PHE A 354 -17.62 10.11 -19.24
CA PHE A 354 -18.94 10.74 -19.10
C PHE A 354 -20.09 9.91 -19.70
N GLN A 355 -19.86 9.17 -20.79
CA GLN A 355 -20.84 8.22 -21.32
C GLN A 355 -21.15 7.11 -20.32
N TYR A 356 -20.14 6.59 -19.61
CA TYR A 356 -20.34 5.60 -18.56
C TYR A 356 -21.08 6.19 -17.36
N ILE A 357 -20.72 7.39 -16.91
CA ILE A 357 -21.47 8.13 -15.87
C ILE A 357 -22.92 8.36 -16.30
N GLN A 358 -23.17 8.70 -17.57
CA GLN A 358 -24.53 8.88 -18.10
C GLN A 358 -25.31 7.57 -18.14
N LYS A 359 -24.65 6.44 -18.42
CA LYS A 359 -25.24 5.10 -18.30
C LYS A 359 -25.69 4.84 -16.85
N LEU A 360 -24.85 5.16 -15.85
CA LEU A 360 -25.24 5.04 -14.43
C LEU A 360 -26.45 5.91 -14.08
N ARG A 361 -26.51 7.15 -14.59
CA ARG A 361 -27.68 8.04 -14.40
C ARG A 361 -28.94 7.49 -15.03
N THR A 362 -28.83 6.84 -16.18
CA THR A 362 -29.97 6.33 -16.93
C THR A 362 -30.57 5.08 -16.29
N GLU A 363 -29.73 4.18 -15.77
CA GLU A 363 -30.19 2.98 -15.07
C GLU A 363 -30.65 3.29 -13.64
N GLY A 364 -30.10 4.33 -13.02
CA GLY A 364 -30.34 4.68 -11.62
C GLY A 364 -29.65 3.72 -10.63
N PRO A 365 -29.72 4.02 -9.32
CA PRO A 365 -29.14 3.17 -8.28
C PRO A 365 -29.70 1.74 -8.28
N GLN A 366 -28.82 0.75 -8.15
CA GLN A 366 -29.14 -0.67 -8.21
C GLN A 366 -29.01 -1.32 -6.83
N GLU A 367 -30.13 -1.68 -6.23
CA GLU A 367 -30.14 -2.29 -4.89
C GLU A 367 -29.38 -3.62 -4.85
N TRP A 368 -29.45 -4.41 -5.93
CA TRP A 368 -28.76 -5.70 -6.00
C TRP A 368 -27.23 -5.55 -5.98
N VAL A 369 -26.68 -4.47 -6.54
CA VAL A 369 -25.23 -4.16 -6.49
C VAL A 369 -24.85 -3.80 -5.06
N PHE A 370 -25.63 -2.94 -4.40
CA PHE A 370 -25.39 -2.59 -3.00
C PHE A 370 -25.45 -3.83 -2.10
N GLN A 371 -26.45 -4.71 -2.31
CA GLN A 371 -26.59 -5.95 -1.57
C GLN A 371 -25.39 -6.89 -1.79
N GLU A 372 -24.87 -6.96 -3.01
CA GLU A 372 -23.66 -7.74 -3.31
C GLU A 372 -22.43 -7.20 -2.56
N CYS A 373 -22.19 -5.88 -2.60
CA CYS A 373 -21.11 -5.26 -1.81
C CYS A 373 -21.28 -5.50 -0.30
N LYS A 374 -22.52 -5.40 0.20
CA LYS A 374 -22.85 -5.64 1.61
C LYS A 374 -22.56 -7.08 2.02
N ASP A 375 -22.97 -8.06 1.22
CA ASP A 375 -22.76 -9.47 1.50
C ASP A 375 -21.28 -9.85 1.44
N LEU A 376 -20.55 -9.34 0.44
CA LEU A 376 -19.10 -9.51 0.33
C LEU A 376 -18.37 -8.94 1.54
N ASN A 377 -18.72 -7.74 1.99
CA ASN A 377 -18.10 -7.13 3.16
C ASN A 377 -18.45 -7.86 4.46
N ALA A 378 -19.67 -8.39 4.58
CA ALA A 378 -20.08 -9.18 5.74
C ALA A 378 -19.25 -10.48 5.83
N VAL A 379 -19.02 -11.16 4.70
CA VAL A 379 -18.15 -12.34 4.62
C VAL A 379 -16.69 -11.95 4.94
N ALA A 380 -16.20 -10.85 4.36
CA ALA A 380 -14.84 -10.34 4.62
C ALA A 380 -14.62 -9.99 6.10
N PHE A 381 -15.61 -9.38 6.77
CA PHE A 381 -15.54 -9.07 8.19
C PHE A 381 -15.55 -10.33 9.05
N ARG A 382 -16.46 -11.28 8.74
CA ARG A 382 -16.58 -12.55 9.46
C ARG A 382 -15.28 -13.35 9.40
N PHE A 383 -14.68 -13.50 8.22
CA PHE A 383 -13.49 -14.33 8.03
C PHE A 383 -12.22 -13.50 7.85
N LYS A 384 -12.16 -12.33 8.48
CA LYS A 384 -10.98 -11.47 8.46
C LYS A 384 -9.80 -12.18 9.13
N ASP A 385 -8.62 -12.07 8.53
CA ASP A 385 -7.39 -12.61 9.12
C ASP A 385 -7.01 -11.81 10.38
N LYS A 386 -6.46 -12.51 11.39
CA LYS A 386 -5.97 -11.85 12.61
C LYS A 386 -4.80 -10.91 12.26
N GLU A 387 -4.99 -9.63 12.55
CA GLU A 387 -4.01 -8.59 12.21
C GLU A 387 -2.79 -8.62 13.13
N ARG A 388 -1.64 -8.15 12.62
CA ARG A 388 -0.45 -7.91 13.44
C ARG A 388 -0.72 -6.77 14.44
N PRO A 389 -0.37 -6.91 15.74
CA PRO A 389 -0.71 -5.93 16.78
C PRO A 389 -0.38 -4.48 16.43
N ARG A 390 0.84 -4.21 15.97
CA ARG A 390 1.33 -2.85 15.68
C ARG A 390 0.48 -2.08 14.66
N GLY A 391 0.12 -2.72 13.56
CA GLY A 391 -0.71 -2.10 12.53
C GLY A 391 -2.18 -2.00 12.96
N TYR A 392 -2.64 -2.97 13.75
CA TYR A 392 -4.02 -3.02 14.21
C TYR A 392 -4.34 -1.90 15.21
N THR A 393 -3.51 -1.71 16.23
CA THR A 393 -3.64 -0.61 17.19
C THR A 393 -3.55 0.75 16.48
N SER A 394 -2.62 0.90 15.52
CA SER A 394 -2.45 2.12 14.74
C SER A 394 -3.73 2.51 13.99
N LYS A 395 -4.30 1.55 13.27
CA LYS A 395 -5.55 1.73 12.52
C LYS A 395 -6.73 2.06 13.43
N LEU A 396 -6.93 1.29 14.51
CA LEU A 396 -8.09 1.48 15.39
C LEU A 396 -8.04 2.81 16.16
N ALA A 397 -6.85 3.31 16.52
CA ALA A 397 -6.71 4.62 17.14
C ALA A 397 -7.23 5.74 16.22
N GLY A 398 -6.88 5.71 14.93
CA GLY A 398 -7.43 6.66 13.94
C GLY A 398 -8.95 6.55 13.82
N MET A 399 -9.49 5.33 13.75
CA MET A 399 -10.93 5.08 13.60
C MET A 399 -11.79 5.56 14.77
N LEU A 400 -11.27 5.54 16.01
CA LEU A 400 -11.98 6.01 17.21
C LEU A 400 -12.41 7.48 17.12
N HIS A 401 -11.77 8.26 16.25
CA HIS A 401 -12.17 9.65 15.99
C HIS A 401 -13.46 9.78 15.18
N TYR A 402 -13.79 8.77 14.40
CA TYR A 402 -14.84 8.84 13.38
C TYR A 402 -16.11 8.07 13.76
N TYR A 403 -15.96 6.98 14.50
CA TYR A 403 -17.06 6.06 14.77
C TYR A 403 -17.41 6.00 16.27
N PRO A 404 -18.67 5.66 16.62
CA PRO A 404 -19.00 5.20 17.96
C PRO A 404 -18.08 4.04 18.36
N ILE A 405 -17.67 4.00 19.63
CA ILE A 405 -16.67 3.04 20.13
C ILE A 405 -17.13 1.59 19.89
N GLU A 406 -18.43 1.35 20.03
CA GLU A 406 -19.11 0.07 19.79
C GLU A 406 -18.93 -0.46 18.36
N GLU A 407 -18.81 0.45 17.38
CA GLU A 407 -18.84 0.15 15.94
C GLU A 407 -17.45 0.14 15.30
N VAL A 408 -16.41 0.61 16.00
CA VAL A 408 -15.05 0.86 15.45
C VAL A 408 -14.49 -0.30 14.62
N LEU A 409 -14.70 -1.55 15.05
CA LEU A 409 -14.16 -2.70 14.31
C LEU A 409 -14.95 -3.03 13.03
N ALA A 410 -16.23 -2.68 13.02
CA ALA A 410 -17.20 -3.07 11.98
C ALA A 410 -17.47 -1.96 10.96
N ALA A 411 -17.29 -0.68 11.32
CA ALA A 411 -17.76 0.47 10.57
C ALA A 411 -17.19 0.61 9.15
N GLU A 412 -15.95 0.18 8.91
CA GLU A 412 -15.34 0.18 7.57
C GLU A 412 -15.73 -1.04 6.70
N TYR A 413 -16.36 -2.05 7.31
CA TYR A 413 -16.78 -3.25 6.60
C TYR A 413 -18.29 -3.23 6.35
N LEU A 414 -19.09 -3.17 7.42
CA LEU A 414 -20.52 -3.45 7.34
C LEU A 414 -21.28 -2.28 6.71
N LEU A 415 -21.90 -2.56 5.57
CA LEU A 415 -22.89 -1.67 4.96
C LEU A 415 -24.27 -2.01 5.52
N GLU A 416 -25.04 -0.99 5.90
CA GLU A 416 -26.35 -1.15 6.54
C GLU A 416 -27.48 -0.74 5.61
N GLU A 417 -27.42 0.49 5.08
CA GLU A 417 -28.53 1.19 4.44
C GLU A 417 -28.31 1.41 2.94
N PHE A 418 -29.24 0.95 2.09
CA PHE A 418 -29.27 1.37 0.69
C PHE A 418 -29.88 2.78 0.57
N ARG A 419 -29.07 3.75 0.14
CA ARG A 419 -29.46 5.17 0.04
C ARG A 419 -29.34 5.68 -1.40
N PRO A 420 -30.34 5.39 -2.26
CA PRO A 420 -30.33 5.81 -3.66
C PRO A 420 -30.26 7.33 -3.81
N ASP A 421 -30.87 8.08 -2.89
CA ASP A 421 -30.83 9.54 -2.82
C ASP A 421 -29.40 10.09 -2.69
N LEU A 422 -28.57 9.43 -1.88
CA LEU A 422 -27.16 9.83 -1.69
C LEU A 422 -26.29 9.41 -2.88
N ILE A 423 -26.57 8.25 -3.49
CA ILE A 423 -25.89 7.82 -4.72
C ILE A 423 -26.13 8.82 -5.84
N GLU A 424 -27.38 9.25 -6.03
CA GLU A 424 -27.75 10.27 -7.02
C GLU A 424 -27.11 11.63 -6.70
N MET A 425 -27.06 12.03 -5.42
CA MET A 425 -26.42 13.26 -4.98
C MET A 425 -24.92 13.32 -5.34
N VAL A 426 -24.19 12.22 -5.15
CA VAL A 426 -22.77 12.16 -5.54
C VAL A 426 -22.63 12.09 -7.07
N LEU A 427 -23.46 11.28 -7.74
CA LEU A 427 -23.44 11.14 -9.20
C LEU A 427 -23.76 12.46 -9.94
N ASP A 428 -24.54 13.34 -9.30
CA ASP A 428 -24.82 14.70 -9.79
C ASP A 428 -23.60 15.62 -9.73
N LYS A 429 -22.61 15.35 -8.87
CA LYS A 429 -21.35 16.11 -8.83
C LYS A 429 -20.40 15.73 -9.97
N LEU A 430 -20.52 14.53 -10.51
CA LEU A 430 -19.65 14.00 -11.58
C LEU A 430 -20.06 14.53 -12.96
N ARG A 431 -19.94 15.84 -13.17
CA ARG A 431 -20.34 16.54 -14.40
C ARG A 431 -19.18 17.31 -15.02
N PRO A 432 -19.19 17.54 -16.35
CA PRO A 432 -18.12 18.26 -17.05
C PRO A 432 -17.84 19.65 -16.49
N GLU A 433 -18.84 20.39 -16.03
CA GLU A 433 -18.67 21.71 -15.40
C GLU A 433 -17.87 21.67 -14.09
N ASN A 434 -17.85 20.51 -13.41
CA ASN A 434 -17.15 20.33 -12.13
C ASN A 434 -15.78 19.64 -12.29
N VAL A 435 -15.32 19.42 -13.52
CA VAL A 435 -14.14 18.58 -13.78
C VAL A 435 -12.82 19.35 -13.63
N ARG A 436 -11.80 18.67 -13.14
CA ARG A 436 -10.38 19.04 -13.26
C ARG A 436 -9.64 17.91 -13.97
N VAL A 437 -8.76 18.26 -14.90
CA VAL A 437 -8.03 17.30 -15.73
C VAL A 437 -6.55 17.55 -15.63
N ALA A 438 -5.75 16.53 -15.33
CA ALA A 438 -4.29 16.59 -15.42
C ALA A 438 -3.75 15.49 -16.34
N ILE A 439 -2.93 15.87 -17.32
CA ILE A 439 -2.23 14.98 -18.24
C ILE A 439 -0.75 15.04 -17.88
N VAL A 440 -0.17 13.89 -17.55
CA VAL A 440 1.24 13.76 -17.22
C VAL A 440 1.94 13.08 -18.39
N SER A 441 2.95 13.72 -18.98
CA SER A 441 3.70 13.17 -20.11
C SER A 441 5.00 13.93 -20.36
N LYS A 442 6.06 13.20 -20.76
CA LYS A 442 7.31 13.79 -21.26
C LYS A 442 7.12 14.66 -22.50
N THR A 443 6.05 14.47 -23.28
CA THR A 443 5.77 15.27 -24.49
C THR A 443 5.55 16.77 -24.24
N PHE A 444 5.35 17.18 -22.98
CA PHE A 444 5.23 18.56 -22.55
C PHE A 444 6.56 19.21 -22.17
N GLU A 445 7.68 18.47 -22.21
CA GLU A 445 9.00 19.04 -21.97
C GLU A 445 9.30 20.21 -22.92
N GLY A 446 9.76 21.33 -22.36
CA GLY A 446 9.97 22.59 -23.09
C GLY A 446 8.68 23.33 -23.50
N LYS A 447 7.49 22.83 -23.15
CA LYS A 447 6.18 23.42 -23.51
C LYS A 447 5.39 23.93 -22.30
N THR A 448 5.98 23.88 -21.11
CA THR A 448 5.40 24.37 -19.85
C THR A 448 5.91 25.76 -19.48
N ASP A 449 5.09 26.55 -18.78
CA ASP A 449 5.38 27.94 -18.40
C ASP A 449 5.30 28.21 -16.88
N LYS A 450 4.88 27.22 -16.08
CA LYS A 450 4.82 27.31 -14.62
C LYS A 450 5.72 26.26 -13.96
N LYS A 451 6.12 26.59 -12.72
CA LYS A 451 6.90 25.73 -11.84
C LYS A 451 6.29 25.76 -10.44
N GLU A 452 5.93 24.60 -9.91
CA GLU A 452 5.50 24.45 -8.51
C GLU A 452 6.68 24.71 -7.57
N CYS A 453 6.47 25.38 -6.45
CA CYS A 453 7.54 26.00 -5.67
C CYS A 453 8.33 25.02 -4.79
N TRP A 454 7.72 23.95 -4.28
CA TRP A 454 8.37 23.04 -3.34
C TRP A 454 9.15 21.93 -4.03
N TYR A 455 8.58 21.35 -5.10
CA TYR A 455 9.17 20.24 -5.84
C TYR A 455 9.75 20.66 -7.19
N GLY A 456 9.50 21.89 -7.63
CA GLY A 456 9.95 22.34 -8.94
C GLY A 456 9.23 21.63 -10.09
N THR A 457 7.98 21.19 -9.88
CA THR A 457 7.20 20.50 -10.89
C THR A 457 6.87 21.43 -12.05
N GLN A 458 7.32 21.07 -13.25
CA GLN A 458 7.07 21.84 -14.47
C GLN A 458 5.69 21.51 -15.00
N TYR A 459 4.85 22.53 -15.17
CA TYR A 459 3.49 22.34 -15.66
C TYR A 459 2.97 23.55 -16.45
N LYS A 460 1.87 23.34 -17.16
CA LYS A 460 1.07 24.39 -17.79
C LYS A 460 -0.38 24.24 -17.36
N GLN A 461 -1.06 25.37 -17.18
CA GLN A 461 -2.49 25.41 -16.85
C GLN A 461 -3.25 26.08 -18.00
N GLU A 462 -4.35 25.46 -18.42
CA GLU A 462 -5.21 25.95 -19.49
C GLU A 462 -6.68 25.81 -19.06
N MET A 463 -7.54 26.72 -19.51
CA MET A 463 -8.98 26.55 -19.37
C MET A 463 -9.47 25.56 -20.44
N ILE A 464 -10.28 24.59 -20.06
CA ILE A 464 -10.96 23.69 -21.00
C ILE A 464 -11.99 24.51 -21.78
N SER A 465 -11.98 24.39 -23.11
CA SER A 465 -12.86 25.19 -23.95
C SER A 465 -14.33 24.82 -23.75
N ASP A 466 -15.22 25.81 -23.88
CA ASP A 466 -16.68 25.58 -23.75
C ASP A 466 -17.21 24.58 -24.79
N GLU A 467 -16.56 24.47 -25.96
CA GLU A 467 -16.90 23.48 -26.98
C GLU A 467 -16.67 22.05 -26.48
N VAL A 468 -15.52 21.80 -25.85
CA VAL A 468 -15.17 20.49 -25.27
C VAL A 468 -16.09 20.17 -24.09
N ILE A 469 -16.34 21.14 -23.19
CA ILE A 469 -17.28 20.96 -22.08
C ILE A 469 -18.68 20.60 -22.60
N LYS A 470 -19.19 21.31 -23.60
CA LYS A 470 -20.50 21.02 -24.21
C LYS A 470 -20.53 19.63 -24.87
N LYS A 471 -19.45 19.21 -25.52
CA LYS A 471 -19.35 17.86 -26.10
C LYS A 471 -19.47 16.79 -25.01
N TRP A 472 -18.78 16.97 -23.88
CA TRP A 472 -18.87 16.05 -22.74
C TRP A 472 -20.22 16.10 -22.02
N GLN A 473 -20.89 17.26 -21.98
CA GLN A 473 -22.24 17.38 -21.39
C GLN A 473 -23.30 16.64 -22.22
N ASN A 474 -23.12 16.61 -23.54
CA ASN A 474 -24.00 15.91 -24.47
C ASN A 474 -23.53 14.46 -24.74
N ALA A 475 -22.86 13.82 -23.76
CA ALA A 475 -22.43 12.43 -23.89
C ALA A 475 -23.64 11.48 -23.98
N ASP A 476 -23.91 10.98 -25.19
CA ASP A 476 -24.96 9.98 -25.43
C ASP A 476 -24.62 8.60 -24.85
N LEU A 477 -25.63 7.75 -24.72
CA LEU A 477 -25.42 6.36 -24.30
C LEU A 477 -24.61 5.58 -25.34
N ASN A 478 -23.55 4.93 -24.86
CA ASN A 478 -22.72 4.04 -25.67
C ASN A 478 -23.08 2.57 -25.38
N GLY A 479 -23.52 1.83 -26.41
CA GLY A 479 -23.99 0.45 -26.29
C GLY A 479 -22.92 -0.58 -25.86
N LYS A 480 -21.65 -0.16 -25.76
CA LYS A 480 -20.55 -0.95 -25.20
C LYS A 480 -20.60 -1.03 -23.68
N PHE A 481 -21.15 0.00 -23.02
CA PHE A 481 -21.20 0.07 -21.57
C PHE A 481 -22.42 -0.64 -20.99
N LYS A 482 -22.15 -1.56 -20.07
CA LYS A 482 -23.15 -2.32 -19.33
C LYS A 482 -22.79 -2.29 -17.86
N LEU A 483 -23.81 -2.41 -17.01
CA LEU A 483 -23.56 -2.69 -15.60
C LEU A 483 -22.95 -4.09 -15.46
N PRO A 484 -22.18 -4.35 -14.39
CA PRO A 484 -21.67 -5.67 -14.09
C PRO A 484 -22.79 -6.71 -14.06
N MET A 485 -22.45 -7.96 -14.36
CA MET A 485 -23.33 -9.09 -14.06
C MET A 485 -23.13 -9.50 -12.60
N LYS A 486 -24.09 -10.26 -12.05
CA LYS A 486 -23.96 -10.87 -10.73
C LYS A 486 -22.64 -11.64 -10.61
N ASN A 487 -21.93 -11.46 -9.51
CA ASN A 487 -20.61 -12.06 -9.34
C ASN A 487 -20.72 -13.58 -9.04
N GLU A 488 -20.29 -14.40 -10.00
CA GLU A 488 -20.30 -15.86 -9.88
C GLU A 488 -19.20 -16.42 -8.96
N PHE A 489 -18.26 -15.60 -8.49
CA PHE A 489 -17.19 -16.01 -7.59
C PHE A 489 -17.49 -15.83 -6.10
N ILE A 490 -18.64 -15.24 -5.73
CA ILE A 490 -19.02 -15.07 -4.32
C ILE A 490 -19.00 -16.44 -3.62
N PRO A 491 -18.17 -16.63 -2.57
CA PRO A 491 -18.09 -17.91 -1.86
C PRO A 491 -19.38 -18.19 -1.09
N THR A 492 -19.77 -19.46 -1.06
CA THR A 492 -20.99 -19.93 -0.39
C THR A 492 -20.71 -21.08 0.57
N ASN A 493 -19.65 -21.85 0.32
CA ASN A 493 -19.20 -22.89 1.23
C ASN A 493 -18.10 -22.37 2.16
N PHE A 494 -18.43 -22.27 3.45
CA PHE A 494 -17.51 -21.87 4.51
C PHE A 494 -17.27 -22.99 5.54
N GLU A 495 -17.55 -24.25 5.17
CA GLU A 495 -17.31 -25.40 6.03
C GLU A 495 -15.82 -25.53 6.35
N ILE A 496 -15.51 -25.61 7.65
CA ILE A 496 -14.16 -25.93 8.12
C ILE A 496 -14.03 -27.45 8.13
N ILE A 497 -13.17 -27.96 7.27
CA ILE A 497 -12.96 -29.40 7.11
C ILE A 497 -12.33 -29.93 8.40
N PRO A 498 -12.87 -31.01 9.00
CA PRO A 498 -12.29 -31.62 10.19
C PRO A 498 -10.82 -31.99 9.97
N LEU A 499 -10.00 -31.77 11.00
CA LEU A 499 -8.58 -32.12 10.95
C LEU A 499 -8.42 -33.63 10.71
N GLU A 500 -7.62 -34.02 9.72
CA GLU A 500 -7.34 -35.42 9.45
C GLU A 500 -6.59 -36.06 10.63
N LYS A 501 -6.83 -37.35 10.91
CA LYS A 501 -6.30 -38.05 12.09
C LYS A 501 -4.77 -37.99 12.22
N ASP A 502 -4.07 -37.95 11.09
CA ASP A 502 -2.61 -37.94 11.00
C ASP A 502 -2.08 -36.59 10.45
N ALA A 503 -2.79 -35.48 10.68
CA ALA A 503 -2.39 -34.17 10.21
C ALA A 503 -1.05 -33.74 10.83
N PRO A 504 0.00 -33.46 10.03
CA PRO A 504 1.32 -33.11 10.53
C PRO A 504 1.39 -31.64 10.98
N GLN A 505 2.22 -31.36 11.99
CA GLN A 505 2.44 -30.00 12.50
C GLN A 505 3.12 -29.08 11.47
N TYR A 506 3.93 -29.65 10.59
CA TYR A 506 4.66 -28.97 9.52
C TYR A 506 4.27 -29.52 8.15
N PRO A 507 4.51 -28.79 7.05
CA PRO A 507 4.29 -29.30 5.71
C PRO A 507 5.04 -30.61 5.48
N THR A 508 4.36 -31.59 4.90
CA THR A 508 4.94 -32.89 4.54
C THR A 508 4.91 -33.11 3.05
N LEU A 509 5.94 -33.78 2.54
CA LEU A 509 6.02 -34.17 1.13
C LEU A 509 5.07 -35.34 0.88
N ILE A 510 4.01 -35.11 0.11
CA ILE A 510 2.95 -36.11 -0.15
C ILE A 510 2.93 -36.63 -1.60
N LYS A 511 3.65 -35.98 -2.52
CA LYS A 511 3.89 -36.44 -3.90
C LYS A 511 5.31 -36.02 -4.30
N ASP A 512 6.13 -36.99 -4.73
CA ASP A 512 7.50 -36.75 -5.20
C ASP A 512 7.72 -37.58 -6.48
N THR A 513 7.72 -36.89 -7.61
CA THR A 513 7.87 -37.47 -8.94
C THR A 513 8.86 -36.64 -9.75
N ALA A 514 9.25 -37.12 -10.93
CA ALA A 514 10.07 -36.31 -11.83
C ALA A 514 9.37 -34.98 -12.25
N MET A 515 8.04 -34.99 -12.36
CA MET A 515 7.27 -33.81 -12.74
C MET A 515 7.07 -32.84 -11.57
N CYS A 516 6.80 -33.35 -10.38
CA CYS A 516 6.38 -32.50 -9.26
C CYS A 516 6.89 -32.94 -7.89
N LYS A 517 7.06 -31.95 -6.99
CA LYS A 517 7.17 -32.10 -5.55
C LYS A 517 6.04 -31.34 -4.86
N LEU A 518 5.21 -32.04 -4.10
CA LEU A 518 4.05 -31.47 -3.43
C LEU A 518 4.20 -31.52 -1.92
N TRP A 519 4.37 -30.35 -1.32
CA TRP A 519 4.28 -30.12 0.11
C TRP A 519 2.84 -29.79 0.49
N PHE A 520 2.34 -30.44 1.53
CA PHE A 520 0.98 -30.25 2.00
C PHE A 520 0.93 -30.07 3.52
N LYS A 521 0.07 -29.14 3.94
CA LYS A 521 -0.33 -28.98 5.33
C LYS A 521 -1.82 -28.59 5.42
N GLN A 522 -2.62 -29.32 6.18
CA GLN A 522 -3.95 -28.85 6.57
C GLN A 522 -3.80 -27.78 7.67
N ASP A 523 -4.57 -26.70 7.59
CA ASP A 523 -4.54 -25.67 8.64
C ASP A 523 -5.00 -26.24 9.99
N ASP A 524 -4.17 -26.03 11.01
CA ASP A 524 -4.34 -26.46 12.40
C ASP A 524 -4.33 -25.27 13.38
N LYS A 525 -4.35 -24.03 12.86
CA LYS A 525 -4.19 -22.81 13.67
C LYS A 525 -5.33 -21.80 13.49
N PHE A 526 -5.72 -21.51 12.25
CA PHE A 526 -6.55 -20.34 11.98
C PHE A 526 -8.03 -20.69 11.84
N PHE A 527 -8.34 -21.88 11.31
CA PHE A 527 -9.69 -22.41 11.13
C PHE A 527 -10.61 -21.45 10.34
N LEU A 528 -10.05 -20.80 9.33
CA LEU A 528 -10.79 -19.98 8.38
C LEU A 528 -11.06 -20.76 7.08
N PRO A 529 -12.14 -20.46 6.34
CA PRO A 529 -12.47 -21.14 5.09
C PRO A 529 -11.59 -20.66 3.92
N LYS A 530 -10.27 -20.72 4.12
CA LYS A 530 -9.25 -20.19 3.22
C LYS A 530 -8.12 -21.18 2.99
N ALA A 531 -7.46 -21.05 1.85
CA ALA A 531 -6.22 -21.75 1.56
C ALA A 531 -5.26 -20.91 0.70
N CYS A 532 -3.99 -21.29 0.74
CA CYS A 532 -2.90 -20.75 -0.07
C CYS A 532 -2.33 -21.88 -0.94
N LEU A 533 -2.40 -21.69 -2.26
CA LEU A 533 -1.91 -22.63 -3.25
C LEU A 533 -0.71 -22.00 -3.97
N ASN A 534 0.51 -22.39 -3.62
CA ASN A 534 1.73 -21.82 -4.18
C ASN A 534 2.43 -22.83 -5.09
N PHE A 535 2.90 -22.38 -6.24
CA PHE A 535 3.55 -23.20 -7.26
C PHE A 535 4.78 -22.47 -7.82
N GLU A 536 5.92 -23.12 -7.79
CA GLU A 536 7.12 -22.73 -8.55
C GLU A 536 7.27 -23.68 -9.74
N PHE A 537 7.23 -23.13 -10.96
CA PHE A 537 7.42 -23.87 -12.20
C PHE A 537 8.84 -23.63 -12.71
N PHE A 538 9.70 -24.62 -12.62
CA PHE A 538 11.08 -24.52 -13.08
C PHE A 538 11.19 -24.74 -14.57
N SER A 539 11.88 -23.83 -15.26
CA SER A 539 12.29 -23.99 -16.66
C SER A 539 13.60 -23.25 -16.90
N PRO A 540 14.64 -23.91 -17.45
CA PRO A 540 15.90 -23.24 -17.77
C PRO A 540 15.72 -22.14 -18.83
N PHE A 541 14.66 -22.23 -19.64
CA PHE A 541 14.37 -21.27 -20.68
C PHE A 541 13.82 -19.94 -20.17
N ALA A 542 13.45 -19.79 -18.90
CA ALA A 542 12.92 -18.52 -18.40
C ALA A 542 13.99 -17.43 -18.25
N TYR A 543 15.26 -17.81 -18.06
CA TYR A 543 16.33 -16.88 -17.69
C TYR A 543 17.68 -17.18 -18.40
N VAL A 544 17.70 -18.04 -19.41
CA VAL A 544 18.93 -18.49 -20.09
C VAL A 544 19.72 -17.36 -20.74
N ASP A 545 19.03 -16.32 -21.21
CA ASP A 545 19.61 -15.09 -21.76
C ASP A 545 18.64 -13.91 -21.54
N PRO A 546 19.06 -12.65 -21.79
CA PRO A 546 18.19 -11.49 -21.63
C PRO A 546 16.92 -11.53 -22.49
N LEU A 547 16.99 -12.09 -23.71
CA LEU A 547 15.85 -12.18 -24.62
C LEU A 547 14.75 -13.09 -24.04
N HIS A 548 15.14 -14.25 -23.51
CA HIS A 548 14.23 -15.18 -22.87
C HIS A 548 13.64 -14.64 -21.57
N CYS A 549 14.43 -13.92 -20.78
CA CYS A 549 13.92 -13.22 -19.59
C CYS A 549 12.82 -12.21 -19.96
N ASN A 550 13.03 -11.42 -21.02
CA ASN A 550 12.02 -10.50 -21.54
C ASN A 550 10.78 -11.24 -22.02
N MET A 551 10.94 -12.35 -22.77
CA MET A 551 9.81 -13.14 -23.26
C MET A 551 9.02 -13.80 -22.13
N ALA A 552 9.68 -14.25 -21.06
CA ALA A 552 9.03 -14.78 -19.86
C ALA A 552 8.18 -13.72 -19.17
N TYR A 553 8.73 -12.52 -18.97
CA TYR A 553 8.00 -11.38 -18.42
C TYR A 553 6.80 -11.01 -19.28
N LEU A 554 7.01 -10.77 -20.58
CA LEU A 554 5.95 -10.35 -21.50
C LEU A 554 4.83 -11.38 -21.61
N TYR A 555 5.17 -12.68 -21.65
CA TYR A 555 4.17 -13.75 -21.65
C TYR A 555 3.24 -13.66 -20.44
N LEU A 556 3.80 -13.53 -19.22
CA LEU A 556 2.99 -13.52 -18.01
C LEU A 556 2.20 -12.21 -17.83
N GLU A 557 2.75 -11.06 -18.25
CA GLU A 557 2.00 -9.81 -18.26
C GLU A 557 0.84 -9.84 -19.26
N LEU A 558 1.05 -10.35 -20.48
CA LEU A 558 -0.02 -10.54 -21.47
C LEU A 558 -1.08 -11.52 -20.99
N LEU A 559 -0.66 -12.57 -20.30
CA LEU A 559 -1.55 -13.55 -19.72
C LEU A 559 -2.43 -12.92 -18.63
N LYS A 560 -1.84 -12.19 -17.69
CA LYS A 560 -2.58 -11.44 -16.64
C LYS A 560 -3.52 -10.42 -17.25
N ASP A 561 -3.05 -9.65 -18.23
CA ASP A 561 -3.86 -8.66 -18.97
C ASP A 561 -5.10 -9.30 -19.62
N SER A 562 -4.95 -10.50 -20.18
CA SER A 562 -6.05 -11.26 -20.79
C SER A 562 -7.00 -11.92 -19.79
N LEU A 563 -6.52 -12.24 -18.59
CA LEU A 563 -7.30 -12.87 -17.52
C LEU A 563 -8.06 -11.83 -16.68
N ASN A 564 -7.65 -10.57 -16.73
CA ASN A 564 -8.12 -9.51 -15.85
C ASN A 564 -9.65 -9.41 -15.76
N GLU A 565 -10.35 -9.35 -16.90
CA GLU A 565 -11.82 -9.23 -16.90
C GLU A 565 -12.53 -10.40 -16.19
N TYR A 566 -11.95 -11.60 -16.28
CA TYR A 566 -12.48 -12.80 -15.62
C TYR A 566 -12.08 -12.86 -14.14
N ALA A 567 -10.82 -12.57 -13.84
CA ALA A 567 -10.26 -12.68 -12.50
C ALA A 567 -10.72 -11.56 -11.56
N TYR A 568 -11.10 -10.39 -12.07
CA TYR A 568 -11.57 -9.26 -11.25
C TYR A 568 -12.78 -9.61 -10.39
N ALA A 569 -13.73 -10.38 -10.93
CA ALA A 569 -14.87 -10.87 -10.16
C ALA A 569 -14.43 -11.80 -9.01
N ALA A 570 -13.40 -12.61 -9.22
CA ALA A 570 -12.81 -13.44 -8.17
C ALA A 570 -12.12 -12.60 -7.09
N GLU A 571 -11.37 -11.57 -7.49
CA GLU A 571 -10.69 -10.65 -6.58
C GLU A 571 -11.68 -9.92 -5.66
N LEU A 572 -12.76 -9.38 -6.22
CA LEU A 572 -13.86 -8.77 -5.45
C LEU A 572 -14.50 -9.76 -4.46
N ALA A 573 -14.53 -11.05 -4.82
CA ALA A 573 -15.04 -12.12 -3.98
C ALA A 573 -14.04 -12.64 -2.93
N GLY A 574 -12.88 -11.99 -2.78
CA GLY A 574 -11.83 -12.37 -1.84
C GLY A 574 -11.00 -13.58 -2.29
N LEU A 575 -10.85 -13.76 -3.61
CA LEU A 575 -10.04 -14.81 -4.24
C LEU A 575 -9.05 -14.19 -5.23
N ASN A 576 -7.79 -14.11 -4.81
CA ASN A 576 -6.72 -13.42 -5.54
C ASN A 576 -5.70 -14.42 -6.09
N TYR A 577 -5.00 -14.02 -7.15
CA TYR A 577 -3.82 -14.72 -7.63
C TYR A 577 -2.65 -13.77 -7.87
N ASP A 578 -1.43 -14.29 -7.77
CA ASP A 578 -0.19 -13.62 -8.12
C ASP A 578 0.56 -14.50 -9.14
N LEU A 579 1.04 -13.90 -10.22
CA LEU A 579 1.71 -14.59 -11.32
C LEU A 579 2.83 -13.73 -11.88
N GLN A 580 4.06 -14.24 -11.81
CA GLN A 580 5.27 -13.52 -12.20
C GLN A 580 6.38 -14.48 -12.64
N ASN A 581 7.32 -13.96 -13.43
CA ASN A 581 8.50 -14.72 -13.83
C ASN A 581 9.56 -14.63 -12.73
N THR A 582 10.32 -15.70 -12.57
CA THR A 582 11.45 -15.77 -11.63
C THR A 582 12.72 -16.06 -12.41
N ILE A 583 13.87 -15.93 -11.74
CA ILE A 583 15.17 -16.34 -12.29
C ILE A 583 15.25 -17.84 -12.60
N TYR A 584 14.29 -18.64 -12.10
CA TYR A 584 14.24 -20.09 -12.30
C TYR A 584 13.07 -20.55 -13.19
N GLY A 585 12.15 -19.66 -13.54
CA GLY A 585 10.91 -20.05 -14.18
C GLY A 585 9.74 -19.10 -13.91
N MET A 586 8.67 -19.63 -13.35
CA MET A 586 7.42 -18.89 -13.06
C MET A 586 6.95 -19.20 -11.65
N TYR A 587 6.38 -18.20 -10.98
CA TYR A 587 5.73 -18.34 -9.69
C TYR A 587 4.24 -18.04 -9.83
N LEU A 588 3.39 -18.94 -9.32
CA LEU A 588 1.94 -18.75 -9.21
C LEU A 588 1.52 -18.95 -7.75
N SER A 589 0.72 -18.01 -7.24
CA SER A 589 0.05 -18.16 -5.95
C SER A 589 -1.43 -17.88 -6.11
N VAL A 590 -2.29 -18.71 -5.53
CA VAL A 590 -3.73 -18.46 -5.42
C VAL A 590 -4.10 -18.44 -3.94
N LYS A 591 -4.70 -17.34 -3.46
CA LYS A 591 -5.01 -17.11 -2.04
C LYS A 591 -6.44 -16.60 -1.89
N GLY A 592 -7.14 -17.06 -0.86
CA GLY A 592 -8.49 -16.58 -0.56
C GLY A 592 -9.40 -17.69 -0.05
N TYR A 593 -10.71 -17.54 -0.28
CA TYR A 593 -11.70 -18.54 0.12
C TYR A 593 -11.57 -19.85 -0.68
N ASN A 594 -11.52 -21.00 0.00
CA ASN A 594 -11.22 -22.29 -0.65
C ASN A 594 -12.34 -22.81 -1.57
N ASP A 595 -13.58 -22.31 -1.46
CA ASP A 595 -14.76 -22.76 -2.21
C ASP A 595 -14.51 -22.79 -3.73
N LYS A 596 -14.10 -21.66 -4.32
CA LYS A 596 -13.96 -21.48 -5.78
C LYS A 596 -12.51 -21.39 -6.27
N GLN A 597 -11.54 -21.64 -5.40
CA GLN A 597 -10.11 -21.62 -5.73
C GLN A 597 -9.74 -22.53 -6.91
N HIS A 598 -10.27 -23.74 -6.91
CA HIS A 598 -9.98 -24.73 -7.95
C HIS A 598 -10.50 -24.31 -9.33
N ILE A 599 -11.58 -23.52 -9.39
CA ILE A 599 -12.14 -22.98 -10.63
C ILE A 599 -11.20 -21.93 -11.22
N LEU A 600 -10.77 -20.96 -10.40
CA LEU A 600 -9.83 -19.93 -10.84
C LEU A 600 -8.48 -20.54 -11.23
N LEU A 601 -7.92 -21.42 -10.40
CA LEU A 601 -6.65 -22.08 -10.69
C LEU A 601 -6.69 -22.85 -12.01
N ARG A 602 -7.73 -23.67 -12.23
CA ARG A 602 -7.92 -24.39 -13.50
C ARG A 602 -7.93 -23.42 -14.68
N LYS A 603 -8.69 -22.32 -14.58
CA LYS A 603 -8.77 -21.31 -15.65
C LYS A 603 -7.41 -20.67 -15.95
N ILE A 604 -6.62 -20.38 -14.92
CA ILE A 604 -5.26 -19.82 -15.07
C ILE A 604 -4.37 -20.81 -15.83
N ILE A 605 -4.31 -22.08 -15.39
CA ILE A 605 -3.44 -23.09 -16.02
C ILE A 605 -3.90 -23.42 -17.44
N GLU A 606 -5.20 -23.53 -17.69
CA GLU A 606 -5.76 -23.69 -19.04
C GLU A 606 -5.32 -22.52 -19.94
N LYS A 607 -5.51 -21.28 -19.46
CA LYS A 607 -5.14 -20.09 -20.23
C LYS A 607 -3.63 -19.99 -20.46
N MET A 608 -2.80 -20.42 -19.50
CA MET A 608 -1.35 -20.54 -19.66
C MET A 608 -1.00 -21.51 -20.81
N ALA A 609 -1.58 -22.70 -20.79
CA ALA A 609 -1.22 -23.76 -21.73
C ALA A 609 -1.77 -23.54 -23.15
N THR A 610 -2.88 -22.81 -23.30
CA THR A 610 -3.52 -22.51 -24.59
C THR A 610 -3.45 -21.03 -24.96
N PHE A 611 -2.43 -20.31 -24.48
CA PHE A 611 -2.38 -18.86 -24.62
C PHE A 611 -2.22 -18.40 -26.07
N GLU A 612 -3.15 -17.58 -26.54
CA GLU A 612 -3.05 -16.89 -27.82
C GLU A 612 -2.82 -15.40 -27.57
N VAL A 613 -1.72 -14.89 -28.14
CA VAL A 613 -1.30 -13.50 -27.98
C VAL A 613 -2.05 -12.59 -28.95
N ASP A 614 -2.73 -11.58 -28.41
CA ASP A 614 -3.25 -10.45 -29.19
C ASP A 614 -2.10 -9.50 -29.57
N GLU A 615 -1.96 -9.21 -30.86
CA GLU A 615 -0.85 -8.41 -31.40
C GLU A 615 -0.87 -6.97 -30.87
N LYS A 616 -2.05 -6.37 -30.75
CA LYS A 616 -2.18 -4.99 -30.26
C LYS A 616 -1.81 -4.91 -28.77
N ARG A 617 -2.20 -5.89 -27.96
CA ARG A 617 -1.80 -5.98 -26.55
C ARG A 617 -0.30 -6.24 -26.41
N PHE A 618 0.28 -7.07 -27.26
CA PHE A 618 1.73 -7.33 -27.27
C PHE A 618 2.54 -6.04 -27.44
N GLU A 619 2.21 -5.21 -28.44
CA GLU A 619 2.95 -3.96 -28.66
C GLU A 619 2.77 -2.97 -27.51
N ILE A 620 1.55 -2.83 -26.95
CA ILE A 620 1.27 -1.94 -25.82
C ILE A 620 2.08 -2.35 -24.58
N ILE A 621 2.08 -3.65 -24.23
CA ILE A 621 2.78 -4.13 -23.03
C ILE A 621 4.30 -4.11 -23.24
N LYS A 622 4.79 -4.41 -24.46
CA LYS A 622 6.22 -4.29 -24.80
C LYS A 622 6.71 -2.85 -24.64
N GLU A 623 5.95 -1.86 -25.14
CA GLU A 623 6.28 -0.44 -24.99
C GLU A 623 6.28 -0.01 -23.51
N ALA A 624 5.28 -0.45 -22.73
CA ALA A 624 5.21 -0.16 -21.31
C ALA A 624 6.40 -0.77 -20.53
N TYR A 625 6.80 -1.99 -20.89
CA TYR A 625 7.95 -2.65 -20.29
C TYR A 625 9.27 -1.95 -20.63
N MET A 626 9.43 -1.49 -21.88
CA MET A 626 10.59 -0.68 -22.30
C MET A 626 10.72 0.57 -21.42
N ARG A 627 9.61 1.30 -21.20
CA ARG A 627 9.59 2.45 -20.28
C ARG A 627 9.90 2.03 -18.85
N SER A 628 9.34 0.92 -18.36
CA SER A 628 9.62 0.41 -17.02
C SER A 628 11.11 0.11 -16.79
N LEU A 629 11.79 -0.50 -17.76
CA LEU A 629 13.23 -0.76 -17.69
C LEU A 629 14.04 0.56 -17.67
N ASN A 630 13.66 1.53 -18.50
CA ASN A 630 14.30 2.85 -18.54
C ASN A 630 14.09 3.63 -17.24
N ASN A 631 12.90 3.56 -16.66
CA ASN A 631 12.52 4.29 -15.45
C ASN A 631 13.29 3.86 -14.20
N PHE A 632 13.96 2.70 -14.24
CA PHE A 632 14.87 2.28 -13.18
C PHE A 632 15.94 3.35 -12.88
N ARG A 633 16.36 4.16 -13.87
CA ARG A 633 17.31 5.27 -13.69
C ARG A 633 16.87 6.33 -12.66
N ALA A 634 15.56 6.46 -12.44
CA ALA A 634 14.95 7.45 -11.56
C ALA A 634 14.60 6.88 -10.17
N GLU A 635 14.90 5.61 -9.92
CA GLU A 635 14.80 5.03 -8.58
C GLU A 635 15.85 5.60 -7.64
N GLN A 636 15.64 5.39 -6.34
CA GLN A 636 16.45 6.02 -5.31
C GLN A 636 17.90 5.51 -5.35
N PRO A 637 18.89 6.32 -4.95
CA PRO A 637 20.29 5.90 -4.91
C PRO A 637 20.55 4.62 -4.10
N HIS A 638 19.83 4.40 -3.00
CA HIS A 638 19.97 3.18 -2.19
C HIS A 638 19.41 1.93 -2.91
N GLU A 639 18.31 2.08 -3.67
CA GLU A 639 17.75 1.00 -4.48
C GLU A 639 18.70 0.62 -5.63
N HIS A 640 19.42 1.61 -6.18
CA HIS A 640 20.50 1.36 -7.15
C HIS A 640 21.65 0.58 -6.51
N ALA A 641 22.08 0.93 -5.30
CA ALA A 641 23.13 0.19 -4.58
C ALA A 641 22.73 -1.29 -4.36
N MET A 642 21.50 -1.53 -3.87
CA MET A 642 20.92 -2.88 -3.69
C MET A 642 20.80 -3.68 -4.98
N TYR A 643 20.43 -3.01 -6.06
CA TYR A 643 20.38 -3.64 -7.37
C TYR A 643 21.78 -4.03 -7.86
N TYR A 644 22.77 -3.14 -7.78
CA TYR A 644 24.12 -3.43 -8.24
C TYR A 644 24.81 -4.48 -7.37
N LEU A 645 24.62 -4.48 -6.05
CA LEU A 645 25.16 -5.54 -5.18
C LEU A 645 24.62 -6.91 -5.59
N ARG A 646 23.31 -7.02 -5.84
CA ARG A 646 22.68 -8.26 -6.29
C ARG A 646 23.28 -8.77 -7.60
N LEU A 647 23.56 -7.88 -8.55
CA LEU A 647 24.23 -8.24 -9.81
C LEU A 647 25.67 -8.73 -9.59
N LEU A 648 26.41 -8.09 -8.69
CA LEU A 648 27.80 -8.43 -8.41
C LEU A 648 27.93 -9.77 -7.68
N MET A 649 26.99 -10.08 -6.79
CA MET A 649 27.08 -11.25 -5.90
C MET A 649 26.42 -12.51 -6.48
N THR A 650 25.56 -12.41 -7.50
CA THR A 650 24.84 -13.57 -8.07
C THR A 650 25.56 -14.14 -9.29
N GLU A 651 25.73 -15.47 -9.36
CA GLU A 651 26.41 -16.17 -10.46
C GLU A 651 25.96 -15.76 -11.87
N VAL A 652 24.65 -15.63 -12.08
CA VAL A 652 24.06 -15.14 -13.33
C VAL A 652 22.95 -14.15 -13.00
N ALA A 653 23.08 -12.92 -13.50
CA ALA A 653 22.05 -11.91 -13.37
C ALA A 653 22.07 -10.95 -14.57
N TRP A 654 20.93 -10.79 -15.24
CA TRP A 654 20.79 -9.88 -16.37
C TRP A 654 20.50 -8.47 -15.88
N THR A 655 21.30 -7.53 -16.36
CA THR A 655 21.13 -6.11 -16.08
C THR A 655 19.92 -5.54 -16.82
N LYS A 656 19.34 -4.47 -16.30
CA LYS A 656 18.29 -3.68 -16.95
C LYS A 656 18.69 -3.21 -18.36
N ASN A 657 19.98 -2.92 -18.58
CA ASN A 657 20.49 -2.52 -19.90
C ASN A 657 20.52 -3.68 -20.88
N GLU A 658 21.00 -4.86 -20.47
CA GLU A 658 20.97 -6.07 -21.31
C GLU A 658 19.54 -6.49 -21.65
N LEU A 659 18.63 -6.44 -20.67
CA LEU A 659 17.20 -6.68 -20.90
C LEU A 659 16.63 -5.66 -21.88
N LYS A 660 16.93 -4.37 -21.72
CA LYS A 660 16.48 -3.32 -22.62
C LYS A 660 16.98 -3.53 -24.05
N GLU A 661 18.27 -3.81 -24.23
CA GLU A 661 18.88 -4.03 -25.55
C GLU A 661 18.26 -5.25 -26.26
N ALA A 662 18.07 -6.34 -25.53
CA ALA A 662 17.42 -7.54 -26.06
C ALA A 662 15.90 -7.41 -26.28
N LEU A 663 15.25 -6.35 -25.76
CA LEU A 663 13.81 -6.18 -25.87
C LEU A 663 13.38 -5.84 -27.30
N ASP A 664 14.21 -5.09 -28.03
CA ASP A 664 13.94 -4.75 -29.44
C ASP A 664 13.82 -6.02 -30.30
N ASP A 665 14.63 -7.03 -29.98
CA ASP A 665 14.65 -8.35 -30.61
C ASP A 665 13.43 -9.23 -30.27
N VAL A 666 12.63 -8.89 -29.26
CA VAL A 666 11.41 -9.64 -28.97
C VAL A 666 10.35 -9.32 -30.02
N THR A 667 10.03 -10.30 -30.86
CA THR A 667 8.96 -10.21 -31.87
C THR A 667 7.83 -11.15 -31.53
N LEU A 668 6.60 -10.85 -31.97
CA LEU A 668 5.43 -11.70 -31.74
C LEU A 668 5.65 -13.17 -32.18
N PRO A 669 6.27 -13.48 -33.34
CA PRO A 669 6.59 -14.86 -33.70
C PRO A 669 7.58 -15.54 -32.73
N ARG A 670 8.60 -14.82 -32.26
CA ARG A 670 9.56 -15.34 -31.27
C ARG A 670 8.87 -15.64 -29.94
N LEU A 671 7.99 -14.74 -29.47
CA LEU A 671 7.21 -14.96 -28.25
C LEU A 671 6.29 -16.18 -28.36
N LYS A 672 5.58 -16.35 -29.49
CA LYS A 672 4.73 -17.53 -29.72
C LYS A 672 5.52 -18.84 -29.69
N ALA A 673 6.70 -18.87 -30.32
CA ALA A 673 7.59 -20.02 -30.27
C ALA A 673 8.12 -20.28 -28.85
N PHE A 674 8.48 -19.22 -28.14
CA PHE A 674 8.98 -19.27 -26.77
C PHE A 674 7.98 -19.88 -25.79
N ILE A 675 6.70 -19.52 -25.83
CA ILE A 675 5.69 -20.05 -24.89
C ILE A 675 5.63 -21.58 -24.97
N SER A 676 5.60 -22.13 -26.19
CA SER A 676 5.62 -23.58 -26.42
C SER A 676 6.92 -24.21 -25.89
N GLN A 677 8.07 -23.55 -26.08
CA GLN A 677 9.36 -24.01 -25.59
C GLN A 677 9.42 -24.00 -24.06
N LEU A 678 8.98 -22.92 -23.42
CA LEU A 678 8.98 -22.73 -21.97
C LEU A 678 8.18 -23.81 -21.26
N LEU A 679 6.97 -24.11 -21.76
CA LEU A 679 6.04 -25.07 -21.17
C LEU A 679 6.34 -26.53 -21.57
N SER A 680 7.20 -26.77 -22.56
CA SER A 680 7.48 -28.13 -23.04
C SER A 680 8.11 -29.05 -21.98
N ARG A 681 8.93 -28.49 -21.07
CA ARG A 681 9.55 -29.24 -19.98
C ARG A 681 9.61 -28.45 -18.70
N LEU A 682 8.98 -28.95 -17.64
CA LEU A 682 8.88 -28.30 -16.34
C LEU A 682 9.22 -29.26 -15.20
N HIS A 683 9.58 -28.69 -14.06
CA HIS A 683 9.40 -29.30 -12.75
C HIS A 683 8.51 -28.37 -11.93
N ILE A 684 7.62 -28.90 -11.10
CA ILE A 684 6.71 -28.09 -10.28
C ILE A 684 6.97 -28.40 -8.81
N GLU A 685 7.37 -27.41 -8.04
CA GLU A 685 7.40 -27.51 -6.58
C GLU A 685 6.25 -26.68 -6.00
N ALA A 686 5.38 -27.33 -5.22
CA ALA A 686 4.17 -26.71 -4.73
C ALA A 686 4.04 -26.83 -3.21
N LEU A 687 3.47 -25.79 -2.59
CA LEU A 687 3.00 -25.80 -1.21
C LEU A 687 1.50 -25.48 -1.20
N LEU A 688 0.69 -26.47 -0.81
CA LEU A 688 -0.74 -26.31 -0.61
C LEU A 688 -1.04 -26.32 0.89
N HIS A 689 -1.53 -25.20 1.42
CA HIS A 689 -1.73 -25.00 2.86
C HIS A 689 -3.06 -24.31 3.14
N GLY A 690 -3.90 -24.90 3.99
CA GLY A 690 -5.16 -24.27 4.41
C GLY A 690 -6.28 -25.26 4.72
N ASN A 691 -7.53 -24.78 4.57
CA ASN A 691 -8.75 -25.57 4.72
C ASN A 691 -9.01 -26.49 3.51
N ILE A 692 -8.14 -27.49 3.33
CA ILE A 692 -8.22 -28.52 2.29
C ILE A 692 -7.69 -29.87 2.84
N THR A 693 -8.21 -30.99 2.35
CA THR A 693 -7.72 -32.33 2.73
C THR A 693 -6.47 -32.73 1.95
N LYS A 694 -5.74 -33.74 2.43
CA LYS A 694 -4.62 -34.34 1.69
C LYS A 694 -5.05 -34.83 0.31
N GLN A 695 -6.23 -35.44 0.22
CA GLN A 695 -6.77 -35.93 -1.05
C GLN A 695 -7.11 -34.78 -2.02
N ALA A 696 -7.69 -33.69 -1.52
CA ALA A 696 -7.96 -32.51 -2.33
C ALA A 696 -6.65 -31.87 -2.84
N ALA A 697 -5.62 -31.79 -2.00
CA ALA A 697 -4.30 -31.31 -2.40
C ALA A 697 -3.68 -32.14 -3.54
N LEU A 698 -3.75 -33.47 -3.45
CA LEU A 698 -3.33 -34.37 -4.54
C LEU A 698 -4.15 -34.14 -5.81
N GLY A 699 -5.47 -33.97 -5.69
CA GLY A 699 -6.36 -33.70 -6.82
C GLY A 699 -6.07 -32.36 -7.51
N ILE A 700 -5.78 -31.31 -6.74
CA ILE A 700 -5.40 -29.99 -7.25
C ILE A 700 -4.10 -30.10 -8.04
N MET A 701 -3.07 -30.73 -7.47
CA MET A 701 -1.78 -30.89 -8.15
C MET A 701 -1.91 -31.74 -9.41
N GLN A 702 -2.68 -32.83 -9.36
CA GLN A 702 -2.93 -33.66 -10.52
C GLN A 702 -3.65 -32.89 -11.63
N MET A 703 -4.63 -32.04 -11.30
CA MET A 703 -5.32 -31.19 -12.27
C MET A 703 -4.33 -30.22 -12.97
N VAL A 704 -3.42 -29.59 -12.22
CA VAL A 704 -2.39 -28.71 -12.80
C VAL A 704 -1.49 -29.48 -13.77
N GLU A 705 -1.04 -30.68 -13.39
CA GLU A 705 -0.23 -31.54 -14.26
C GLU A 705 -0.99 -31.97 -15.51
N ASP A 706 -2.22 -32.47 -15.35
CA ASP A 706 -3.04 -33.00 -16.45
C ASP A 706 -3.31 -31.92 -17.50
N THR A 707 -3.67 -30.70 -17.08
CA THR A 707 -3.92 -29.58 -18.00
C THR A 707 -2.67 -29.18 -18.78
N LEU A 708 -1.49 -29.16 -18.13
CA LEU A 708 -0.22 -28.87 -18.81
C LEU A 708 0.19 -29.98 -19.78
N ILE A 709 -0.01 -31.25 -19.40
CA ILE A 709 0.27 -32.40 -20.26
C ILE A 709 -0.66 -32.43 -21.48
N GLU A 710 -1.96 -32.17 -21.27
CA GLU A 710 -2.97 -32.18 -22.32
C GLU A 710 -2.72 -31.10 -23.37
N HIS A 711 -2.51 -29.85 -22.93
CA HIS A 711 -2.47 -28.70 -23.84
C HIS A 711 -1.07 -28.25 -24.24
N ALA A 712 -0.08 -28.36 -23.35
CA ALA A 712 1.31 -27.94 -23.62
C ALA A 712 2.27 -29.12 -23.83
N HIS A 713 1.77 -30.36 -23.74
CA HIS A 713 2.58 -31.59 -23.88
C HIS A 713 3.79 -31.63 -22.94
N THR A 714 3.65 -31.02 -21.75
CA THR A 714 4.73 -30.87 -20.78
C THR A 714 5.32 -32.20 -20.36
N LYS A 715 6.65 -32.29 -20.37
CA LYS A 715 7.43 -33.44 -19.87
C LYS A 715 8.27 -33.04 -18.66
N PRO A 716 8.64 -33.98 -17.78
CA PRO A 716 9.48 -33.65 -16.64
C PRO A 716 10.88 -33.17 -17.07
N LEU A 717 11.45 -32.24 -16.32
CA LEU A 717 12.87 -31.92 -16.35
C LEU A 717 13.71 -33.08 -15.78
N LEU A 718 15.00 -33.10 -16.14
CA LEU A 718 15.96 -33.99 -15.47
C LEU A 718 16.39 -33.37 -14.13
N PRO A 719 16.66 -34.19 -13.09
CA PRO A 719 17.17 -33.67 -11.82
C PRO A 719 18.43 -32.81 -11.95
N SER A 720 19.30 -33.13 -12.91
CA SER A 720 20.54 -32.36 -13.19
C SER A 720 20.29 -30.98 -13.80
N GLN A 721 19.06 -30.66 -14.24
CA GLN A 721 18.69 -29.35 -14.78
C GLN A 721 18.11 -28.42 -13.72
N LEU A 722 17.85 -28.92 -12.50
CA LEU A 722 17.36 -28.13 -11.36
C LEU A 722 18.53 -27.45 -10.64
N VAL A 723 19.29 -26.65 -11.39
CA VAL A 723 20.46 -25.92 -10.88
C VAL A 723 20.00 -24.62 -10.22
N ARG A 724 20.52 -24.35 -9.01
CA ARG A 724 20.38 -23.06 -8.33
C ARG A 724 21.65 -22.24 -8.53
N TYR A 725 21.50 -20.93 -8.64
CA TYR A 725 22.63 -20.03 -8.73
C TYR A 725 23.36 -19.94 -7.40
N ARG A 726 24.67 -19.67 -7.49
CA ARG A 726 25.55 -19.50 -6.34
C ARG A 726 25.82 -18.03 -6.07
N GLU A 727 26.21 -17.74 -4.84
CA GLU A 727 26.83 -16.45 -4.49
C GLU A 727 28.33 -16.48 -4.80
N VAL A 728 28.88 -15.33 -5.23
CA VAL A 728 30.32 -15.12 -5.39
C VAL A 728 31.03 -15.19 -4.04
N GLN A 729 32.05 -16.05 -3.92
CA GLN A 729 32.89 -16.11 -2.74
C GLN A 729 33.98 -15.03 -2.79
N LEU A 730 33.96 -14.10 -1.85
CA LEU A 730 34.97 -13.04 -1.74
C LEU A 730 36.26 -13.59 -1.09
N PRO A 731 37.46 -13.09 -1.50
CA PRO A 731 38.71 -13.49 -0.89
C PRO A 731 38.88 -12.90 0.52
N ASP A 732 39.54 -13.64 1.40
CA ASP A 732 39.91 -13.17 2.74
C ASP A 732 40.64 -11.83 2.69
N ARG A 733 40.19 -10.88 3.53
CA ARG A 733 40.71 -9.50 3.62
C ARG A 733 40.57 -8.70 2.31
N GLY A 734 39.78 -9.18 1.36
CA GLY A 734 39.44 -8.46 0.14
C GLY A 734 38.53 -7.27 0.42
N TRP A 735 38.72 -6.19 -0.35
CA TRP A 735 37.81 -5.05 -0.37
C TRP A 735 37.62 -4.58 -1.80
N PHE A 736 36.37 -4.55 -2.23
CA PHE A 736 35.98 -4.19 -3.58
C PHE A 736 34.99 -3.03 -3.52
N VAL A 737 35.13 -2.09 -4.44
CA VAL A 737 34.23 -0.95 -4.59
C VAL A 737 33.74 -0.93 -6.02
N TYR A 738 32.42 -1.06 -6.18
CA TYR A 738 31.74 -0.78 -7.43
C TYR A 738 31.01 0.55 -7.28
N GLN A 739 31.28 1.49 -8.20
CA GLN A 739 30.76 2.84 -8.11
C GLN A 739 29.96 3.17 -9.37
N GLN A 740 28.76 3.70 -9.17
CA GLN A 740 27.90 4.23 -10.22
C GLN A 740 27.32 5.57 -9.81
N ARG A 741 26.75 6.29 -10.78
CA ARG A 741 26.11 7.59 -10.57
C ARG A 741 24.61 7.49 -10.82
N ASN A 742 23.80 7.98 -9.89
CA ASN A 742 22.39 8.28 -10.14
C ASN A 742 22.29 9.60 -10.91
N GLU A 743 21.55 9.61 -12.02
CA GLU A 743 21.44 10.78 -12.91
C GLU A 743 20.26 11.69 -12.57
N VAL A 744 19.41 11.30 -11.63
CA VAL A 744 18.13 11.96 -11.32
C VAL A 744 18.17 12.59 -9.93
N HIS A 745 18.54 11.81 -8.93
CA HIS A 745 18.64 12.25 -7.55
C HIS A 745 20.00 12.86 -7.28
N ASN A 746 20.03 13.97 -6.53
CA ASN A 746 21.26 14.63 -6.11
C ASN A 746 21.82 14.08 -4.78
N ASN A 747 21.30 12.93 -4.34
CA ASN A 747 21.74 12.25 -3.12
C ASN A 747 22.58 11.02 -3.48
N CYS A 748 23.42 10.57 -2.55
CA CYS A 748 24.22 9.36 -2.69
C CYS A 748 23.56 8.19 -1.95
N GLY A 749 23.77 6.97 -2.45
CA GLY A 749 23.39 5.73 -1.79
C GLY A 749 24.59 4.81 -1.66
N ILE A 750 24.68 4.09 -0.55
CA ILE A 750 25.75 3.14 -0.29
C ILE A 750 25.15 1.89 0.35
N GLU A 751 25.60 0.73 -0.10
CA GLU A 751 25.39 -0.54 0.57
C GLU A 751 26.75 -1.18 0.81
N ILE A 752 26.99 -1.59 2.06
CA ILE A 752 28.24 -2.21 2.46
C ILE A 752 27.93 -3.63 2.88
N TYR A 753 28.45 -4.59 2.11
CA TYR A 753 28.23 -6.01 2.34
C TYR A 753 29.46 -6.67 2.96
N TYR A 754 29.31 -7.15 4.18
CA TYR A 754 30.32 -7.95 4.88
C TYR A 754 29.93 -9.43 4.80
N GLN A 755 30.34 -10.10 3.72
CA GLN A 755 30.11 -11.54 3.56
C GLN A 755 30.75 -12.30 4.72
N THR A 756 29.98 -13.18 5.37
CA THR A 756 30.47 -14.05 6.45
C THR A 756 30.80 -15.45 5.91
N ASP A 757 29.82 -16.35 5.85
CA ASP A 757 29.99 -17.73 5.41
C ASP A 757 28.63 -18.32 4.95
N MET A 758 28.62 -19.58 4.57
CA MET A 758 27.42 -20.33 4.23
C MET A 758 26.42 -20.37 5.39
N GLN A 759 25.13 -20.25 5.06
CA GLN A 759 24.06 -20.36 6.04
C GLN A 759 24.14 -21.69 6.80
N SER A 760 24.20 -21.58 8.13
CA SER A 760 24.20 -22.71 9.06
C SER A 760 23.62 -22.24 10.38
N THR A 761 23.20 -23.15 11.25
CA THR A 761 22.62 -22.74 12.54
C THR A 761 23.57 -21.86 13.35
N SER A 762 24.87 -22.13 13.39
CA SER A 762 25.81 -21.30 14.14
C SER A 762 26.02 -19.94 13.49
N GLU A 763 26.29 -19.91 12.18
CA GLU A 763 26.61 -18.66 11.47
C GLU A 763 25.41 -17.72 11.41
N ASN A 764 24.20 -18.26 11.18
CA ASN A 764 22.98 -17.48 11.22
C ASN A 764 22.82 -16.82 12.60
N MET A 765 23.01 -17.56 13.69
CA MET A 765 22.82 -17.01 15.03
C MET A 765 23.91 -16.01 15.44
N PHE A 766 25.16 -16.19 15.00
CA PHE A 766 26.21 -15.20 15.22
C PHE A 766 25.88 -13.88 14.52
N LEU A 767 25.49 -13.96 13.24
CA LEU A 767 25.17 -12.78 12.44
C LEU A 767 23.88 -12.10 12.92
N GLU A 768 22.80 -12.85 13.14
CA GLU A 768 21.52 -12.31 13.63
C GLU A 768 21.67 -11.65 14.99
N LEU A 769 22.37 -12.28 15.95
CA LEU A 769 22.60 -11.70 17.27
C LEU A 769 23.48 -10.46 17.20
N PHE A 770 24.54 -10.48 16.38
CA PHE A 770 25.38 -9.30 16.18
C PHE A 770 24.56 -8.14 15.58
N CYS A 771 23.78 -8.40 14.52
CA CYS A 771 22.88 -7.43 13.91
C CYS A 771 21.87 -6.88 14.92
N GLN A 772 21.29 -7.71 15.78
CA GLN A 772 20.39 -7.27 16.84
C GLN A 772 21.07 -6.30 17.82
N ILE A 773 22.31 -6.60 18.25
CA ILE A 773 23.08 -5.76 19.19
C ILE A 773 23.37 -4.38 18.59
N ILE A 774 23.74 -4.32 17.30
CA ILE A 774 24.15 -3.06 16.67
C ILE A 774 23.00 -2.30 15.99
N SER A 775 21.82 -2.90 15.82
CA SER A 775 20.71 -2.32 15.04
C SER A 775 20.33 -0.90 15.50
N GLU A 776 19.94 -0.74 16.77
CA GLU A 776 19.58 0.58 17.33
C GLU A 776 20.78 1.51 17.48
N PRO A 777 21.96 1.07 17.97
CA PRO A 777 23.14 1.91 18.03
C PRO A 777 23.58 2.46 16.67
N CYS A 778 23.48 1.67 15.59
CA CYS A 778 23.80 2.12 14.24
C CYS A 778 22.82 3.19 13.77
N PHE A 779 21.52 3.01 13.97
CA PHE A 779 20.53 4.03 13.63
C PHE A 779 20.75 5.31 14.44
N ASN A 780 20.89 5.22 15.77
CA ASN A 780 21.14 6.36 16.64
C ASN A 780 22.44 7.10 16.27
N THR A 781 23.52 6.38 15.98
CA THR A 781 24.82 6.99 15.66
C THR A 781 24.79 7.64 14.29
N LEU A 782 24.44 6.89 13.24
CA LEU A 782 24.55 7.35 11.86
C LEU A 782 23.43 8.33 11.47
N ARG A 783 22.20 8.15 12.02
CA ARG A 783 21.06 9.04 11.77
C ARG A 783 20.97 10.11 12.84
N THR A 784 20.61 9.75 14.07
CA THR A 784 20.23 10.73 15.10
C THR A 784 21.39 11.66 15.46
N LYS A 785 22.60 11.13 15.65
CA LYS A 785 23.77 11.93 16.05
C LYS A 785 24.52 12.56 14.87
N GLU A 786 24.91 11.75 13.88
CA GLU A 786 25.74 12.20 12.76
C GLU A 786 24.95 12.79 11.59
N GLN A 787 23.63 12.52 11.51
CA GLN A 787 22.72 13.08 10.51
C GLN A 787 23.19 12.84 9.06
N LEU A 788 23.63 11.61 8.78
CA LEU A 788 24.10 11.23 7.43
C LEU A 788 22.97 11.14 6.39
N GLY A 789 21.72 10.97 6.83
CA GLY A 789 20.53 10.91 5.99
C GLY A 789 19.34 10.22 6.68
N GLU A 790 18.15 10.27 6.07
CA GLU A 790 16.92 9.69 6.63
C GLU A 790 16.88 8.15 6.57
N LEU A 791 17.33 7.56 5.46
CA LEU A 791 17.31 6.10 5.24
C LEU A 791 18.61 5.44 5.70
N LEU A 792 18.56 4.77 6.84
CA LEU A 792 19.66 3.98 7.39
C LEU A 792 19.15 2.63 7.87
N VAL A 793 19.71 1.55 7.33
CA VAL A 793 19.32 0.17 7.64
C VAL A 793 20.58 -0.67 7.85
N VAL A 794 20.59 -1.45 8.92
CA VAL A 794 21.53 -2.55 9.15
C VAL A 794 20.70 -3.81 9.27
N CYS A 795 20.94 -4.79 8.41
CA CYS A 795 20.17 -6.03 8.38
C CYS A 795 21.04 -7.22 8.00
N VAL A 796 20.55 -8.42 8.36
CA VAL A 796 21.08 -9.67 7.84
C VAL A 796 20.64 -9.80 6.37
N SER A 797 21.61 -9.95 5.47
CA SER A 797 21.33 -10.38 4.10
C SER A 797 21.48 -11.89 4.04
N LEU A 798 20.37 -12.60 3.91
CA LEU A 798 20.36 -14.03 3.62
C LEU A 798 20.25 -14.18 2.10
N SER A 799 21.36 -14.50 1.46
CA SER A 799 21.44 -14.81 0.03
C SER A 799 21.37 -16.31 -0.23
#